data_AF-A0A1I4CLD7-F1
#
_entry.id   AF-A0A1I4CLD7-F1
#
_cell.length_a   1.000
_cell.length_b   1.000
_cell.length_c   1.000
_cell.angle_alpha   90.00
_cell.angle_beta   90.00
_cell.angle_gamma   90.00
#
_symmetry.space_group_name_H-M   'P 1'
#
loop_
_entity.id
_entity.type
_entity.pdbx_description
1 polymer ?
#
loop_
_entity_poly.entity_id
_entity_poly.type
_entity_poly.pdbx_seq_one_letter_code
_entity_poly.pdbx_strand_id
1 'polypeptide(L)'
;MQQNDPNITLISPEAPVAVNTHGGRAKCLQRLVRLDLPVPATVALSFVAVHQIAAGEVPDMAAMAVAFEDGQLLCVRPSSEDPDWGGPGAILNIGMNAARHQALADEIGNEAATRLYLKFIQSYSTHVARLDPDIFDDINPREEGALEDYLAAYEDEAEEPFPQDRDVQLAGVLKSMARAWEGTTARLLRQAKGAPADAGLGLVIQALALGVGNGESGSGVLQLVNSDSGYPQITGRYMSQSQGRDALQTGAEALYLQADERGPSLEEHAPELFAKLKEYAAVMRAKLREEMEMEFTLEDGVIHILDGVRVARTARAAVRIAVSLAQDGIIPVQEAVMRIEPRALNELLHRQVDPDAERDMIGDGIGASPGAATGKIVFTAAEAQASAARGEACILVRRETNPEDIRGMHAANAALTERGGMTSHAAVIARGLGLPCVVGATSLKFRTSKKQLVAQDGRVFHEGDVITVDGTNGQVLAGEPLMMEAALDESFQTLMGWADESRDIGVRANADTPADARTALVFQAEGIGLARTEHMFFEADQLIAMREVIFADDPEGRSVALQALLPMQREMFVELFEIMDGRPVCIRLFDPPLHEFLPTDRAGLRDLAEALNLSLSTVTRRVEELGEYNPMLGMRGVRLGITVPEILDMQARAIFEAMLDAAGDGEPVVSEIMIPLVSAKREVELVKTRIDAVAAAVRTERGRDFEYRLGVMVETPRAALRAEDIAQHCEFFSFGTNDLTQMTYGLSRDDAGRFMSPYVQQGVFPEDPFHTLDQEGVGELLKLGAERGRLARPDLTLSVCGEHGGSPESIAFCRTIGMDYVSCSPFRVPVARLAAAQLAIRDKIE
;
A
#
# COMPACT_ATOMS: atom_id res chain seq x y z
N MET A 1 -49.94 15.76 3.38
CA MET A 1 -49.00 16.70 2.74
C MET A 1 -47.86 16.93 3.75
N GLN A 2 -46.90 16.01 3.84
CA GLN A 2 -45.82 16.11 4.85
C GLN A 2 -44.63 15.18 4.51
N GLN A 3 -44.29 15.04 3.22
CA GLN A 3 -43.35 14.01 2.76
C GLN A 3 -42.08 14.51 2.08
N ASN A 4 -41.79 15.82 2.08
CA ASN A 4 -40.61 16.37 1.41
C ASN A 4 -39.89 17.42 2.27
N ASP A 5 -39.57 17.11 3.53
CA ASP A 5 -38.42 17.77 4.14
C ASP A 5 -37.17 16.96 3.74
N PRO A 6 -36.29 17.47 2.85
CA PRO A 6 -35.08 16.75 2.46
C PRO A 6 -34.07 16.59 3.60
N ASN A 7 -34.27 17.27 4.73
CA ASN A 7 -33.38 17.26 5.88
C ASN A 7 -33.78 16.25 6.96
N ILE A 8 -35.04 15.80 6.98
CA ILE A 8 -35.58 14.81 7.92
C ILE A 8 -36.38 13.78 7.13
N THR A 9 -35.76 12.63 6.85
CA THR A 9 -36.32 11.62 5.95
C THR A 9 -36.65 10.33 6.70
N LEU A 10 -37.92 9.95 6.75
CA LEU A 10 -38.33 8.60 7.16
C LEU A 10 -37.83 7.57 6.15
N ILE A 11 -37.03 6.61 6.61
CA ILE A 11 -36.53 5.53 5.77
C ILE A 11 -37.69 4.60 5.40
N SER A 12 -38.00 4.59 4.11
CA SER A 12 -39.01 3.76 3.45
C SER A 12 -38.45 3.25 2.12
N PRO A 13 -39.07 2.26 1.46
CA PRO A 13 -38.59 1.77 0.18
C PRO A 13 -38.42 2.88 -0.87
N GLU A 14 -39.29 3.89 -0.88
CA GLU A 14 -39.24 5.00 -1.84
C GLU A 14 -38.48 6.23 -1.34
N ALA A 15 -37.94 6.21 -0.11
CA ALA A 15 -37.30 7.38 0.50
C ALA A 15 -36.12 7.92 -0.34
N PRO A 16 -36.00 9.25 -0.55
CA PRO A 16 -34.97 9.87 -1.38
C PRO A 16 -33.61 9.97 -0.67
N VAL A 17 -33.08 8.84 -0.20
CA VAL A 17 -31.81 8.76 0.53
C VAL A 17 -30.65 8.45 -0.43
N ALA A 18 -29.56 9.20 -0.33
CA ALA A 18 -28.31 8.99 -1.08
C ALA A 18 -27.07 9.12 -0.17
N VAL A 19 -25.97 8.47 -0.57
CA VAL A 19 -24.72 8.43 0.22
C VAL A 19 -24.13 9.82 0.41
N ASN A 20 -24.08 10.63 -0.65
CA ASN A 20 -23.55 12.00 -0.64
C ASN A 20 -24.46 13.05 0.04
N THR A 21 -25.59 12.65 0.60
CA THR A 21 -26.53 13.57 1.28
C THR A 21 -26.91 13.14 2.69
N HIS A 22 -26.98 11.83 2.94
CA HIS A 22 -27.41 11.24 4.22
C HIS A 22 -26.39 10.22 4.75
N GLY A 23 -25.34 9.91 3.99
CA GLY A 23 -24.29 8.96 4.34
C GLY A 23 -24.58 7.51 3.97
N GLY A 24 -23.53 6.69 4.10
CA GLY A 24 -23.55 5.28 3.74
C GLY A 24 -24.52 4.44 4.56
N ARG A 25 -24.60 4.69 5.89
CA ARG A 25 -25.48 3.93 6.80
C ARG A 25 -26.96 4.16 6.51
N ALA A 26 -27.38 5.42 6.39
CA ALA A 26 -28.76 5.75 6.00
C ALA A 26 -29.14 5.08 4.67
N LYS A 27 -28.22 5.09 3.69
CA LYS A 27 -28.45 4.43 2.41
C LYS A 27 -28.52 2.91 2.53
N CYS A 28 -27.70 2.30 3.38
CA CYS A 28 -27.74 0.88 3.65
C CYS A 28 -29.09 0.46 4.24
N LEU A 29 -29.54 1.13 5.31
CA LEU A 29 -30.83 0.87 5.96
C LEU A 29 -32.00 1.02 5.00
N GLN A 30 -31.97 2.02 4.12
CA GLN A 30 -32.96 2.17 3.06
C GLN A 30 -32.99 0.98 2.10
N ARG A 31 -31.82 0.43 1.74
CA ARG A 31 -31.75 -0.79 0.93
C ARG A 31 -32.24 -2.02 1.69
N LEU A 32 -31.95 -2.14 2.98
CA LEU A 32 -32.45 -3.25 3.80
C LEU A 32 -33.98 -3.22 3.89
N VAL A 33 -34.58 -2.05 4.13
CA VAL A 33 -36.04 -1.87 4.12
C VAL A 33 -36.66 -2.21 2.76
N ARG A 34 -35.99 -1.86 1.64
CA ARG A 34 -36.42 -2.26 0.28
C ARG A 34 -36.38 -3.77 0.03
N LEU A 35 -35.63 -4.52 0.85
CA LEU A 35 -35.49 -5.97 0.75
C LEU A 35 -36.44 -6.71 1.70
N ASP A 36 -37.40 -6.00 2.30
CA ASP A 36 -38.36 -6.52 3.29
C ASP A 36 -37.66 -7.15 4.52
N LEU A 37 -36.45 -6.68 4.83
CA LEU A 37 -35.73 -7.08 6.03
C LEU A 37 -36.28 -6.37 7.27
N PRO A 38 -36.27 -7.01 8.46
CA PRO A 38 -36.91 -6.48 9.67
C PRO A 38 -36.06 -5.38 10.32
N VAL A 39 -35.97 -4.23 9.66
CA VAL A 39 -35.26 -3.04 10.15
C VAL A 39 -36.22 -2.24 11.04
N PRO A 40 -35.83 -1.83 12.25
CA PRO A 40 -36.64 -0.95 13.09
C PRO A 40 -36.95 0.39 12.38
N ALA A 41 -38.05 1.04 12.79
CA ALA A 41 -38.42 2.36 12.26
C ALA A 41 -37.23 3.32 12.36
N THR A 42 -36.91 4.01 11.26
CA THR A 42 -35.67 4.79 11.16
C THR A 42 -35.89 6.10 10.43
N VAL A 43 -35.38 7.20 10.99
CA VAL A 43 -35.35 8.54 10.40
C VAL A 43 -33.89 8.93 10.13
N ALA A 44 -33.59 9.42 8.93
CA ALA A 44 -32.28 9.90 8.53
C ALA A 44 -32.25 11.43 8.45
N LEU A 45 -31.21 12.03 9.02
CA LEU A 45 -30.88 13.45 8.94
C LEU A 45 -29.83 13.67 7.85
N SER A 46 -30.07 14.67 7.00
CA SER A 46 -29.14 15.05 5.93
C SER A 46 -27.88 15.73 6.47
N PHE A 47 -26.85 15.81 5.64
CA PHE A 47 -25.61 16.55 5.95
C PHE A 47 -25.87 18.02 6.28
N VAL A 48 -26.84 18.63 5.58
CA VAL A 48 -27.27 20.01 5.81
C VAL A 48 -27.91 20.14 7.19
N ALA A 49 -28.82 19.23 7.55
CA ALA A 49 -29.47 19.22 8.84
C ALA A 49 -28.47 19.11 10.00
N VAL A 50 -27.52 18.19 9.88
CA VAL A 50 -26.47 17.98 10.89
C VAL A 50 -25.57 19.20 11.01
N HIS A 51 -25.20 19.83 9.90
CA HIS A 51 -24.40 21.06 9.93
C HIS A 51 -25.16 22.23 10.59
N GLN A 52 -26.46 22.38 10.30
CA GLN A 52 -27.32 23.38 10.96
C GLN A 52 -27.41 23.15 12.47
N ILE A 53 -27.56 21.89 12.90
CA ILE A 53 -27.56 21.51 14.32
C ILE A 53 -26.20 21.86 14.97
N ALA A 54 -25.08 21.60 14.29
CA ALA A 54 -23.75 21.98 14.78
C ALA A 54 -23.62 23.51 14.96
N ALA A 55 -24.20 24.29 14.02
CA ALA A 55 -24.27 25.75 14.06
C ALA A 55 -25.21 26.30 15.15
N GLY A 56 -26.02 25.45 15.78
CA GLY A 56 -26.88 25.80 16.92
C GLY A 56 -28.36 25.97 16.57
N GLU A 57 -28.79 25.60 15.36
CA GLU A 57 -30.22 25.53 15.03
C GLU A 57 -30.89 24.38 15.80
N VAL A 58 -32.11 24.60 16.27
CA VAL A 58 -32.89 23.60 17.01
C VAL A 58 -33.57 22.67 15.99
N PRO A 59 -33.33 21.35 16.02
CA PRO A 59 -33.94 20.43 15.08
C PRO A 59 -35.46 20.32 15.31
N ASP A 60 -36.23 20.05 14.24
CA ASP A 60 -37.69 19.89 14.33
C ASP A 60 -38.05 18.53 14.96
N MET A 61 -38.16 18.55 16.29
CA MET A 61 -38.46 17.37 17.10
C MET A 61 -39.84 16.79 16.78
N ALA A 62 -40.81 17.64 16.46
CA ALA A 62 -42.16 17.20 16.14
C ALA A 62 -42.19 16.42 14.82
N ALA A 63 -41.44 16.88 13.81
CA ALA A 63 -41.29 16.16 12.54
C ALA A 63 -40.62 14.79 12.71
N MET A 64 -39.61 14.68 13.59
CA MET A 64 -38.92 13.41 13.87
C MET A 64 -39.77 12.44 14.70
N ALA A 65 -40.51 12.94 15.69
CA ALA A 65 -41.29 12.13 16.61
C ALA A 65 -42.45 11.37 15.94
N VAL A 66 -42.99 11.88 14.82
CA VAL A 66 -44.10 11.23 14.06
C VAL A 66 -43.78 9.81 13.61
N ALA A 67 -42.50 9.48 13.44
CA ALA A 67 -42.06 8.16 13.00
C ALA A 67 -42.03 7.10 14.11
N PHE A 68 -42.18 7.48 15.38
CA PHE A 68 -41.94 6.61 16.53
C PHE A 68 -43.16 6.57 17.46
N GLU A 69 -43.33 5.46 18.17
CA GLU A 69 -44.40 5.32 19.14
C GLU A 69 -44.12 6.13 20.42
N ASP A 70 -45.18 6.49 21.14
CA ASP A 70 -45.07 7.20 22.42
C ASP A 70 -44.39 6.32 23.47
N GLY A 71 -43.30 6.81 24.06
CA GLY A 71 -42.49 6.06 25.03
C GLY A 71 -41.51 5.06 24.43
N GLN A 72 -41.43 4.93 23.09
CA GLN A 72 -40.42 4.10 22.43
C GLN A 72 -39.01 4.68 22.66
N LEU A 73 -38.08 3.81 23.02
CA LEU A 73 -36.68 4.16 23.14
C LEU A 73 -36.03 4.28 21.77
N LEU A 74 -35.08 5.18 21.65
CA LEU A 74 -34.39 5.50 20.41
C LEU A 74 -32.89 5.30 20.55
N CYS A 75 -32.23 5.15 19.42
CA CYS A 75 -30.78 5.28 19.31
C CYS A 75 -30.42 6.26 18.19
N VAL A 76 -29.26 6.90 18.32
CA VAL A 76 -28.68 7.75 17.28
C VAL A 76 -27.33 7.19 16.87
N ARG A 77 -27.14 7.03 15.55
CA ARG A 77 -25.90 6.52 14.94
C ARG A 77 -25.37 7.50 13.89
N PRO A 78 -24.04 7.64 13.72
CA PRO A 78 -23.47 8.46 12.66
C PRO A 78 -23.71 7.85 11.28
N SER A 79 -23.74 8.65 10.23
CA SER A 79 -23.84 8.18 8.85
C SER A 79 -22.97 9.09 7.99
N SER A 80 -21.66 8.86 8.00
CA SER A 80 -20.72 9.59 7.15
C SER A 80 -20.88 9.17 5.69
N GLU A 81 -20.43 10.02 4.77
CA GLU A 81 -20.37 9.68 3.34
C GLU A 81 -19.49 8.43 3.11
N ASP A 82 -18.31 8.41 3.72
CA ASP A 82 -17.45 7.24 3.79
C ASP A 82 -17.32 6.73 5.24
N PRO A 83 -17.67 5.46 5.53
CA PRO A 83 -17.49 4.86 6.85
C PRO A 83 -16.03 4.87 7.36
N ASP A 84 -15.04 4.83 6.47
CA ASP A 84 -13.63 4.67 6.84
C ASP A 84 -13.06 5.91 7.55
N TRP A 85 -13.70 7.07 7.35
CA TRP A 85 -13.36 8.33 8.04
C TRP A 85 -13.63 8.27 9.55
N GLY A 86 -14.43 7.32 10.03
CA GLY A 86 -14.84 7.22 11.43
C GLY A 86 -15.97 8.19 11.78
N GLY A 87 -16.20 8.42 13.08
CA GLY A 87 -17.26 9.30 13.55
C GLY A 87 -17.53 9.19 15.05
N PRO A 88 -18.44 10.01 15.59
CA PRO A 88 -18.86 9.89 16.99
C PRO A 88 -19.52 8.54 17.25
N GLY A 89 -19.36 8.00 18.46
CA GLY A 89 -19.99 6.74 18.86
C GLY A 89 -21.52 6.81 18.84
N ALA A 90 -22.17 5.65 18.69
CA ALA A 90 -23.63 5.56 18.79
C ALA A 90 -24.09 5.77 20.24
N ILE A 91 -25.25 6.42 20.41
CA ILE A 91 -25.90 6.58 21.71
C ILE A 91 -27.21 5.80 21.69
N LEU A 92 -27.40 4.91 22.67
CA LEU A 92 -28.57 4.03 22.81
C LEU A 92 -29.47 4.51 23.95
N ASN A 93 -30.65 3.90 24.11
CA ASN A 93 -31.56 4.09 25.24
C ASN A 93 -32.10 5.53 25.41
N ILE A 94 -32.12 6.33 24.34
CA ILE A 94 -32.64 7.70 24.36
C ILE A 94 -34.15 7.66 24.59
N GLY A 95 -34.65 8.49 25.49
CA GLY A 95 -36.03 8.46 26.00
C GLY A 95 -36.16 7.77 27.35
N MET A 96 -35.06 7.28 27.94
CA MET A 96 -35.10 6.68 29.26
C MET A 96 -35.27 7.73 30.36
N ASN A 97 -36.29 7.53 31.19
CA ASN A 97 -36.73 8.43 32.24
C ASN A 97 -37.45 7.63 33.34
N ALA A 98 -37.79 8.28 34.45
CA ALA A 98 -38.44 7.61 35.59
C ALA A 98 -39.75 6.88 35.20
N ALA A 99 -40.58 7.47 34.33
CA ALA A 99 -41.84 6.86 33.91
C ALA A 99 -41.62 5.60 33.04
N ARG A 100 -40.64 5.66 32.13
CA ARG A 100 -40.31 4.53 31.25
C ARG A 100 -39.54 3.44 31.99
N HIS A 101 -38.72 3.79 32.98
CA HIS A 101 -38.07 2.83 33.89
C HIS A 101 -39.11 1.99 34.62
N GLN A 102 -40.14 2.61 35.21
CA GLN A 102 -41.23 1.89 35.87
C GLN A 102 -41.97 0.96 34.90
N ALA A 103 -42.30 1.44 33.70
CA ALA A 103 -42.97 0.62 32.69
C ALA A 103 -42.12 -0.60 32.26
N LEU A 104 -40.83 -0.41 32.01
CA LEU A 104 -39.93 -1.52 31.69
C LEU A 104 -39.70 -2.45 32.88
N ALA A 105 -39.67 -1.94 34.11
CA ALA A 105 -39.53 -2.78 35.30
C ALA A 105 -40.68 -3.79 35.44
N ASP A 106 -41.90 -3.38 35.03
CA ASP A 106 -43.07 -4.26 34.99
C ASP A 106 -43.01 -5.29 33.83
N GLU A 107 -42.39 -4.93 32.70
CA GLU A 107 -42.33 -5.77 31.48
C GLU A 107 -41.15 -6.78 31.50
N ILE A 108 -39.94 -6.30 31.81
CA ILE A 108 -38.68 -7.05 31.68
C ILE A 108 -37.97 -7.25 33.02
N GLY A 109 -38.57 -6.79 34.12
CA GLY A 109 -38.03 -6.90 35.47
C GLY A 109 -37.18 -5.69 35.89
N ASN A 110 -37.24 -5.37 37.18
CA ASN A 110 -36.62 -4.18 37.76
C ASN A 110 -35.09 -4.11 37.56
N GLU A 111 -34.39 -5.24 37.69
CA GLU A 111 -32.93 -5.27 37.53
C GLU A 111 -32.51 -4.89 36.09
N ALA A 112 -33.20 -5.45 35.09
CA ALA A 112 -32.94 -5.17 33.68
C ALA A 112 -33.26 -3.71 33.34
N ALA A 113 -34.42 -3.20 33.74
CA ALA A 113 -34.83 -1.82 33.51
C ALA A 113 -33.85 -0.82 34.15
N THR A 114 -33.41 -1.08 35.40
CA THR A 114 -32.42 -0.25 36.09
C THR A 114 -31.09 -0.26 35.34
N ARG A 115 -30.60 -1.42 34.89
CA ARG A 115 -29.35 -1.53 34.14
C ARG A 115 -29.36 -0.71 32.83
N LEU A 116 -30.48 -0.73 32.11
CA LEU A 116 -30.66 0.09 30.90
C LEU A 116 -30.60 1.59 31.21
N TYR A 117 -31.21 2.00 32.32
CA TYR A 117 -31.21 3.40 32.74
C TYR A 117 -29.81 3.85 33.18
N LEU A 118 -29.12 3.07 34.01
CA LEU A 118 -27.73 3.36 34.43
C LEU A 118 -26.79 3.51 33.22
N LYS A 119 -26.86 2.58 32.26
CA LYS A 119 -26.08 2.66 31.01
C LYS A 119 -26.39 3.94 30.22
N PHE A 120 -27.65 4.35 30.16
CA PHE A 120 -28.03 5.58 29.47
C PHE A 120 -27.50 6.83 30.19
N ILE A 121 -27.64 6.90 31.51
CA ILE A 121 -27.13 8.00 32.32
C ILE A 121 -25.62 8.12 32.09
N GLN A 122 -24.86 7.05 32.25
CA GLN A 122 -23.41 7.05 32.03
C GLN A 122 -23.04 7.51 30.62
N SER A 123 -23.66 6.94 29.59
CA SER A 123 -23.39 7.29 28.19
C SER A 123 -23.72 8.75 27.88
N TYR A 124 -24.85 9.25 28.40
CA TYR A 124 -25.28 10.64 28.22
C TYR A 124 -24.33 11.60 28.95
N SER A 125 -23.95 11.31 30.20
CA SER A 125 -23.00 12.09 30.99
C SER A 125 -21.67 12.26 30.29
N THR A 126 -21.06 11.16 29.84
CA THR A 126 -19.72 11.19 29.24
C THR A 126 -19.74 11.74 27.81
N HIS A 127 -20.70 11.35 26.97
CA HIS A 127 -20.67 11.68 25.55
C HIS A 127 -21.49 12.92 25.17
N VAL A 128 -22.53 13.26 25.92
CA VAL A 128 -23.40 14.41 25.66
C VAL A 128 -23.04 15.58 26.56
N ALA A 129 -23.08 15.37 27.88
CA ALA A 129 -22.76 16.41 28.87
C ALA A 129 -21.25 16.66 29.01
N ARG A 130 -20.40 15.75 28.50
CA ARG A 130 -18.91 15.83 28.53
C ARG A 130 -18.33 15.85 29.94
N LEU A 131 -18.98 15.14 30.87
CA LEU A 131 -18.51 14.94 32.23
C LEU A 131 -17.44 13.85 32.28
N ASP A 132 -16.62 13.89 33.32
CA ASP A 132 -15.62 12.86 33.60
C ASP A 132 -16.32 11.54 33.98
N PRO A 133 -15.94 10.38 33.41
CA PRO A 133 -16.53 9.09 33.80
C PRO A 133 -16.28 8.71 35.27
N ASP A 134 -15.22 9.24 35.90
CA ASP A 134 -14.81 8.88 37.26
C ASP A 134 -15.88 9.21 38.33
N ILE A 135 -16.86 10.07 38.00
CA ILE A 135 -17.99 10.40 38.89
C ILE A 135 -18.86 9.18 39.26
N PHE A 136 -18.76 8.08 38.50
CA PHE A 136 -19.52 6.85 38.74
C PHE A 136 -18.70 5.72 39.38
N ASP A 137 -17.39 5.90 39.57
CA ASP A 137 -16.47 4.81 39.97
C ASP A 137 -16.77 4.24 41.36
N ASP A 138 -17.22 5.10 42.28
CA ASP A 138 -17.54 4.72 43.66
C ASP A 138 -18.97 4.13 43.79
N ILE A 139 -19.75 4.09 42.71
CA ILE A 139 -21.14 3.62 42.74
C ILE A 139 -21.23 2.20 42.18
N ASN A 140 -21.62 1.26 43.04
CA ASN A 140 -21.82 -0.12 42.63
C ASN A 140 -23.16 -0.28 41.86
N PRO A 141 -23.15 -0.62 40.56
CA PRO A 141 -24.37 -0.66 39.74
C PRO A 141 -25.32 -1.80 40.08
N ARG A 142 -24.94 -2.70 41.01
CA ARG A 142 -25.77 -3.83 41.47
C ARG A 142 -26.42 -3.60 42.83
N GLU A 143 -26.17 -2.48 43.49
CA GLU A 143 -26.74 -2.16 44.80
C GLU A 143 -28.15 -1.55 44.69
N GLU A 144 -29.00 -1.80 45.70
CA GLU A 144 -30.28 -1.12 45.84
C GLU A 144 -30.03 0.37 46.13
N GLY A 145 -30.54 1.26 45.27
CA GLY A 145 -30.28 2.70 45.35
C GLY A 145 -29.33 3.25 44.28
N ALA A 146 -28.70 2.38 43.47
CA ALA A 146 -27.71 2.80 42.47
C ALA A 146 -28.26 3.79 41.42
N LEU A 147 -29.57 3.73 41.11
CA LEU A 147 -30.18 4.66 40.17
C LEU A 147 -30.26 6.07 40.74
N GLU A 148 -30.68 6.21 42.00
CA GLU A 148 -30.70 7.48 42.70
C GLU A 148 -29.28 8.06 42.83
N ASP A 149 -28.28 7.22 43.14
CA ASP A 149 -26.89 7.64 43.24
C ASP A 149 -26.32 8.12 41.89
N TYR A 150 -26.64 7.44 40.77
CA TYR A 150 -26.23 7.89 39.43
C TYR A 150 -26.89 9.21 39.03
N LEU A 151 -28.16 9.42 39.37
CA LEU A 151 -28.87 10.66 39.10
C LEU A 151 -28.32 11.81 39.95
N ALA A 152 -28.00 11.54 41.22
CA ALA A 152 -27.38 12.51 42.12
C ALA A 152 -25.96 12.88 41.66
N ALA A 153 -25.13 11.89 41.29
CA ALA A 153 -23.79 12.14 40.76
C ALA A 153 -23.81 12.98 39.47
N TYR A 154 -24.80 12.73 38.59
CA TYR A 154 -25.01 13.60 37.43
C TYR A 154 -25.39 15.02 37.84
N GLU A 155 -26.37 15.19 38.74
CA GLU A 155 -26.87 16.51 39.15
C GLU A 155 -25.78 17.33 39.87
N ASP A 156 -24.96 16.67 40.70
CA ASP A 156 -23.87 17.30 41.44
C ASP A 156 -22.77 17.82 40.50
N GLU A 157 -22.40 17.07 39.46
CA GLU A 157 -21.34 17.46 38.52
C GLU A 157 -21.85 18.36 37.38
N ALA A 158 -23.08 18.13 36.89
CA ALA A 158 -23.67 18.92 35.81
C ALA A 158 -24.28 20.25 36.28
N GLU A 159 -24.48 20.42 37.60
CA GLU A 159 -25.25 21.50 38.23
C GLU A 159 -26.70 21.61 37.72
N GLU A 160 -27.23 20.55 37.11
CA GLU A 160 -28.60 20.46 36.59
C GLU A 160 -29.15 19.03 36.69
N PRO A 161 -30.46 18.84 36.92
CA PRO A 161 -31.04 17.51 37.02
C PRO A 161 -30.98 16.77 35.68
N PHE A 162 -30.84 15.44 35.73
CA PHE A 162 -30.82 14.61 34.53
C PHE A 162 -32.10 14.82 33.69
N PRO A 163 -31.99 15.12 32.38
CA PRO A 163 -33.14 15.45 31.55
C PRO A 163 -34.11 14.27 31.49
N GLN A 164 -35.37 14.49 31.89
CA GLN A 164 -36.42 13.45 31.86
C GLN A 164 -37.24 13.45 30.56
N ASP A 165 -37.19 14.56 29.81
CA ASP A 165 -37.90 14.73 28.55
C ASP A 165 -37.08 14.11 27.39
N ARG A 166 -37.71 13.21 26.62
CA ARG A 166 -37.07 12.51 25.49
C ARG A 166 -36.57 13.48 24.42
N ASP A 167 -37.32 14.54 24.14
CA ASP A 167 -36.97 15.49 23.09
C ASP A 167 -35.76 16.34 23.53
N VAL A 168 -35.68 16.69 24.81
CA VAL A 168 -34.49 17.36 25.37
C VAL A 168 -33.26 16.46 25.26
N GLN A 169 -33.39 15.17 25.64
CA GLN A 169 -32.31 14.19 25.53
C GLN A 169 -31.84 14.02 24.09
N LEU A 170 -32.78 13.81 23.15
CA LEU A 170 -32.47 13.60 21.74
C LEU A 170 -31.82 14.84 21.11
N ALA A 171 -32.33 16.04 21.41
CA ALA A 171 -31.71 17.29 20.94
C ALA A 171 -30.28 17.45 21.46
N GLY A 172 -30.02 17.10 22.74
CA GLY A 172 -28.69 17.07 23.33
C GLY A 172 -27.74 16.12 22.59
N VAL A 173 -28.18 14.90 22.34
CA VAL A 173 -27.43 13.87 21.59
C VAL A 173 -27.08 14.35 20.19
N LEU A 174 -28.06 14.81 19.41
CA LEU A 174 -27.85 15.28 18.03
C LEU A 174 -26.84 16.43 17.99
N LYS A 175 -26.95 17.38 18.92
CA LYS A 175 -26.04 18.52 19.04
C LYS A 175 -24.62 18.12 19.41
N SER A 176 -24.45 17.19 20.36
CA SER A 176 -23.11 16.70 20.74
C SER A 176 -22.43 15.96 19.59
N MET A 177 -23.15 15.06 18.90
CA MET A 177 -22.60 14.30 17.78
C MET A 177 -22.22 15.21 16.60
N ALA A 178 -23.08 16.17 16.26
CA ALA A 178 -22.82 17.15 15.20
C ALA A 178 -21.59 18.02 15.52
N ARG A 179 -21.45 18.49 16.75
CA ARG A 179 -20.27 19.27 17.19
C ARG A 179 -19.00 18.44 17.26
N ALA A 180 -19.09 17.17 17.67
CA ALA A 180 -17.95 16.27 17.71
C ALA A 180 -17.36 16.05 16.30
N TRP A 181 -18.22 16.01 15.28
CA TRP A 181 -17.78 15.94 13.89
C TRP A 181 -17.01 17.19 13.46
N GLU A 182 -17.47 18.38 13.81
CA GLU A 182 -16.83 19.64 13.43
C GLU A 182 -15.56 19.98 14.25
N GLY A 183 -15.23 19.17 15.27
CA GLY A 183 -14.06 19.37 16.11
C GLY A 183 -12.73 19.35 15.33
N THR A 184 -11.81 20.25 15.67
CA THR A 184 -10.53 20.41 14.98
C THR A 184 -9.73 19.12 14.89
N THR A 185 -9.61 18.36 15.99
CA THR A 185 -8.90 17.08 16.02
C THR A 185 -9.56 16.03 15.13
N ALA A 186 -10.89 15.93 15.15
CA ALA A 186 -11.63 14.99 14.32
C ALA A 186 -11.45 15.31 12.84
N ARG A 187 -11.47 16.58 12.45
CA ARG A 187 -11.19 17.03 11.08
C ARG A 187 -9.80 16.62 10.60
N LEU A 188 -8.77 16.85 11.41
CA LEU A 188 -7.39 16.48 11.06
C LEU A 188 -7.23 14.97 10.90
N LEU A 189 -7.79 14.16 11.80
CA LEU A 189 -7.74 12.69 11.71
C LEU A 189 -8.45 12.16 10.46
N ARG A 190 -9.57 12.77 10.05
CA ARG A 190 -10.28 12.40 8.82
C ARG A 190 -9.51 12.80 7.56
N GLN A 191 -8.93 13.99 7.54
CA GLN A 191 -8.08 14.43 6.42
C GLN A 191 -6.86 13.53 6.25
N ALA A 192 -6.27 13.05 7.34
CA ALA A 192 -5.20 12.04 7.29
C ALA A 192 -5.64 10.71 6.67
N LYS A 193 -6.94 10.40 6.70
CA LYS A 193 -7.57 9.26 6.03
C LYS A 193 -8.11 9.59 4.62
N GLY A 194 -7.77 10.75 4.07
CA GLY A 194 -8.18 11.17 2.72
C GLY A 194 -9.55 11.84 2.63
N ALA A 195 -10.21 12.17 3.73
CA ALA A 195 -11.49 12.87 3.69
C ALA A 195 -11.33 14.33 3.19
N PRO A 196 -12.25 14.84 2.35
CA PRO A 196 -12.22 16.23 1.92
C PRO A 196 -12.54 17.18 3.08
N ALA A 197 -12.21 18.46 2.93
CA ALA A 197 -12.42 19.45 3.98
C ALA A 197 -13.90 19.67 4.36
N ASP A 198 -14.81 19.39 3.42
CA ASP A 198 -16.26 19.48 3.52
C ASP A 198 -16.94 18.10 3.70
N ALA A 199 -16.20 17.11 4.21
CA ALA A 199 -16.70 15.76 4.47
C ALA A 199 -18.03 15.78 5.24
N GLY A 200 -19.07 15.22 4.63
CA GLY A 200 -20.43 15.22 5.15
C GLY A 200 -20.68 14.16 6.24
N LEU A 201 -21.49 14.53 7.23
CA LEU A 201 -22.04 13.62 8.24
C LEU A 201 -23.56 13.73 8.28
N GLY A 202 -24.24 12.61 8.10
CA GLY A 202 -25.64 12.42 8.42
C GLY A 202 -25.78 11.76 9.79
N LEU A 203 -26.99 11.78 10.35
CA LEU A 203 -27.32 11.05 11.56
C LEU A 203 -28.54 10.18 11.32
N VAL A 204 -28.56 9.00 11.92
CA VAL A 204 -29.67 8.06 11.82
C VAL A 204 -30.29 7.90 13.21
N ILE A 205 -31.56 8.23 13.33
CA ILE A 205 -32.38 8.04 14.53
C ILE A 205 -33.21 6.77 14.29
N GLN A 206 -33.04 5.75 15.11
CA GLN A 206 -33.69 4.46 14.93
C GLN A 206 -34.41 4.03 16.20
N ALA A 207 -35.57 3.39 16.05
CA ALA A 207 -36.27 2.73 17.14
C ALA A 207 -35.39 1.64 17.75
N LEU A 208 -35.23 1.65 19.07
CA LEU A 208 -34.41 0.70 19.77
C LEU A 208 -35.13 -0.65 19.87
N ALA A 209 -34.49 -1.71 19.35
CA ALA A 209 -34.88 -3.09 19.66
C ALA A 209 -34.22 -3.51 20.98
N LEU A 210 -34.99 -4.04 21.92
CA LEU A 210 -34.53 -4.38 23.27
C LEU A 210 -33.89 -5.77 23.29
N GLY A 211 -32.57 -5.82 23.42
CA GLY A 211 -31.82 -7.08 23.61
C GLY A 211 -31.85 -7.62 25.05
N VAL A 212 -32.70 -7.06 25.91
CA VAL A 212 -32.86 -7.47 27.32
C VAL A 212 -34.35 -7.62 27.60
N GLY A 213 -34.76 -8.75 28.16
CA GLY A 213 -36.17 -9.03 28.41
C GLY A 213 -36.53 -10.51 28.46
N ASN A 214 -37.82 -10.79 28.25
CA ASN A 214 -38.34 -12.15 28.23
C ASN A 214 -37.90 -12.90 26.96
N GLY A 215 -38.03 -14.23 26.99
CA GLY A 215 -37.68 -15.09 25.86
C GLY A 215 -36.19 -15.02 25.49
N GLU A 216 -35.89 -15.36 24.23
CA GLU A 216 -34.54 -15.18 23.68
C GLU A 216 -34.36 -13.73 23.24
N SER A 217 -33.72 -12.95 24.11
CA SER A 217 -33.40 -11.54 23.88
C SER A 217 -31.90 -11.32 24.01
N GLY A 218 -31.29 -10.61 23.06
CA GLY A 218 -29.84 -10.37 23.03
C GLY A 218 -29.38 -9.64 21.78
N SER A 219 -28.11 -9.25 21.72
CA SER A 219 -27.53 -8.64 20.52
C SER A 219 -26.34 -9.43 19.99
N GLY A 220 -26.12 -9.31 18.68
CA GLY A 220 -25.04 -10.01 18.02
C GLY A 220 -24.64 -9.41 16.68
N VAL A 221 -23.53 -9.91 16.16
CA VAL A 221 -23.04 -9.62 14.81
C VAL A 221 -22.84 -10.92 14.06
N LEU A 222 -23.19 -10.96 12.78
CA LEU A 222 -23.02 -12.11 11.90
C LEU A 222 -22.46 -11.68 10.54
N GLN A 223 -21.43 -12.35 10.08
CA GLN A 223 -20.93 -12.23 8.71
C GLN A 223 -20.72 -13.62 8.09
N LEU A 224 -20.69 -13.70 6.76
CA LEU A 224 -20.59 -14.96 6.00
C LEU A 224 -19.18 -15.27 5.51
N VAL A 225 -18.21 -14.45 5.91
CA VAL A 225 -16.83 -14.55 5.46
C VAL A 225 -15.88 -14.30 6.63
N ASN A 226 -14.71 -14.93 6.59
CA ASN A 226 -13.62 -14.63 7.50
C ASN A 226 -12.89 -13.33 7.08
N SER A 227 -12.73 -12.39 8.01
CA SER A 227 -12.12 -11.07 7.77
C SER A 227 -10.65 -11.12 7.35
N ASP A 228 -9.92 -12.16 7.73
CA ASP A 228 -8.48 -12.23 7.52
C ASP A 228 -8.12 -13.02 6.25
N SER A 229 -8.84 -14.13 6.02
CA SER A 229 -8.58 -15.04 4.91
C SER A 229 -9.51 -14.81 3.70
N GLY A 230 -10.70 -14.25 3.91
CA GLY A 230 -11.73 -14.07 2.89
C GLY A 230 -12.49 -15.35 2.52
N TYR A 231 -12.27 -16.47 3.21
CA TYR A 231 -13.00 -17.72 2.93
C TYR A 231 -14.46 -17.63 3.41
N PRO A 232 -15.41 -18.26 2.69
CA PRO A 232 -16.78 -18.41 3.17
C PRO A 232 -16.78 -19.13 4.51
N GLN A 233 -17.13 -18.39 5.57
CA GLN A 233 -17.16 -18.87 6.94
C GLN A 233 -18.13 -17.99 7.72
N ILE A 234 -19.09 -18.60 8.41
CA ILE A 234 -19.96 -17.85 9.31
C ILE A 234 -19.14 -17.49 10.54
N THR A 235 -18.90 -16.19 10.74
CA THR A 235 -18.24 -15.68 11.93
C THR A 235 -19.12 -14.64 12.62
N GLY A 236 -18.92 -14.50 13.92
CA GLY A 236 -19.69 -13.57 14.74
C GLY A 236 -19.85 -14.05 16.18
N ARG A 237 -20.53 -13.21 16.96
CA ARG A 237 -20.78 -13.40 18.38
C ARG A 237 -22.20 -12.96 18.70
N TYR A 238 -22.83 -13.68 19.60
CA TYR A 238 -24.14 -13.34 20.14
C TYR A 238 -24.10 -13.45 21.66
N MET A 239 -24.73 -12.52 22.36
CA MET A 239 -24.83 -12.58 23.82
C MET A 239 -26.27 -12.35 24.25
N SER A 240 -26.84 -13.30 25.01
CA SER A 240 -28.17 -13.15 25.59
C SER A 240 -28.17 -12.06 26.67
N GLN A 241 -29.29 -11.36 26.82
CA GLN A 241 -29.51 -10.28 27.79
C GLN A 241 -28.45 -9.17 27.67
N SER A 242 -28.15 -8.75 26.44
CA SER A 242 -27.11 -7.77 26.11
C SER A 242 -27.62 -6.69 25.15
N GLN A 243 -26.85 -5.60 24.98
CA GLN A 243 -27.19 -4.53 24.04
C GLN A 243 -25.99 -4.13 23.18
N GLY A 244 -26.28 -3.70 21.96
CA GLY A 244 -25.26 -3.19 21.05
C GLY A 244 -24.17 -4.21 20.75
N ARG A 245 -22.91 -3.81 20.95
CA ARG A 245 -21.72 -4.64 20.67
C ARG A 245 -21.12 -5.29 21.93
N ASP A 246 -21.90 -5.43 23.01
CA ASP A 246 -21.45 -6.07 24.27
C ASP A 246 -20.89 -7.49 24.04
N ALA A 247 -21.44 -8.23 23.08
CA ALA A 247 -20.97 -9.57 22.69
C ALA A 247 -19.52 -9.62 22.15
N LEU A 248 -18.93 -8.47 21.80
CA LEU A 248 -17.56 -8.36 21.29
C LEU A 248 -16.53 -7.97 22.37
N GLN A 249 -16.96 -7.72 23.61
CA GLN A 249 -16.04 -7.34 24.69
C GLN A 249 -15.23 -8.54 25.19
N THR A 250 -13.95 -8.30 25.50
CA THR A 250 -13.03 -9.32 26.01
C THR A 250 -13.52 -9.88 27.35
N GLY A 251 -13.73 -11.20 27.43
CA GLY A 251 -14.22 -11.89 28.63
C GLY A 251 -15.75 -11.98 28.75
N ALA A 252 -16.50 -11.54 27.73
CA ALA A 252 -17.95 -11.74 27.68
C ALA A 252 -18.31 -13.24 27.52
N GLU A 253 -19.36 -13.70 28.20
CA GLU A 253 -19.96 -15.03 28.02
C GLU A 253 -20.78 -15.10 26.71
N ALA A 254 -20.15 -14.74 25.59
CA ALA A 254 -20.78 -14.71 24.28
C ALA A 254 -20.80 -16.10 23.62
N LEU A 255 -21.93 -16.44 23.01
CA LEU A 255 -22.11 -17.63 22.18
C LEU A 255 -21.45 -17.44 20.81
N TYR A 256 -20.94 -18.55 20.27
CA TYR A 256 -20.62 -18.66 18.85
C TYR A 256 -21.94 -18.64 18.05
N LEU A 257 -21.90 -18.25 16.78
CA LEU A 257 -23.11 -18.33 15.96
C LEU A 257 -23.38 -19.74 15.45
N GLN A 258 -22.35 -20.36 14.88
CA GLN A 258 -22.37 -21.73 14.38
C GLN A 258 -21.75 -22.66 15.43
N ALA A 259 -22.11 -23.95 15.42
CA ALA A 259 -21.51 -24.96 16.26
C ALA A 259 -19.98 -24.95 16.14
N ASP A 260 -19.30 -24.83 17.28
CA ASP A 260 -17.84 -24.68 17.38
C ASP A 260 -17.33 -25.48 18.57
N GLU A 261 -16.20 -26.19 18.41
CA GLU A 261 -15.63 -27.01 19.49
C GLU A 261 -15.18 -26.19 20.71
N ARG A 262 -14.99 -24.87 20.53
CA ARG A 262 -14.52 -23.95 21.58
C ARG A 262 -15.61 -23.52 22.56
N GLY A 263 -16.89 -23.70 22.24
CA GLY A 263 -17.96 -23.27 23.14
C GLY A 263 -19.38 -23.39 22.56
N PRO A 264 -20.40 -23.09 23.37
CA PRO A 264 -21.80 -23.18 22.97
C PRO A 264 -22.15 -22.19 21.85
N SER A 265 -23.15 -22.56 21.04
CA SER A 265 -23.55 -21.80 19.86
C SER A 265 -25.03 -21.43 19.80
N LEU A 266 -25.35 -20.36 19.07
CA LEU A 266 -26.73 -19.95 18.76
C LEU A 266 -27.43 -20.98 17.87
N GLU A 267 -26.69 -21.66 16.98
CA GLU A 267 -27.21 -22.77 16.16
C GLU A 267 -27.80 -23.90 17.02
N GLU A 268 -27.14 -24.24 18.13
CA GLU A 268 -27.63 -25.27 19.06
C GLU A 268 -28.74 -24.75 19.97
N HIS A 269 -28.65 -23.47 20.38
CA HIS A 269 -29.59 -22.87 21.32
C HIS A 269 -30.93 -22.49 20.66
N ALA A 270 -30.89 -21.89 19.47
CA ALA A 270 -32.03 -21.38 18.73
C ALA A 270 -31.88 -21.61 17.20
N PRO A 271 -31.98 -22.87 16.73
CA PRO A 271 -31.68 -23.24 15.34
C PRO A 271 -32.56 -22.53 14.30
N GLU A 272 -33.84 -22.30 14.60
CA GLU A 272 -34.77 -21.61 13.68
C GLU A 272 -34.39 -20.12 13.49
N LEU A 273 -33.97 -19.45 14.57
CA LEU A 273 -33.51 -18.07 14.50
C LEU A 273 -32.19 -17.96 13.74
N PHE A 274 -31.25 -18.89 14.00
CA PHE A 274 -29.98 -18.95 13.28
C PHE A 274 -30.17 -19.17 11.77
N ALA A 275 -31.07 -20.09 11.37
CA ALA A 275 -31.37 -20.34 9.96
C ALA A 275 -31.89 -19.07 9.27
N LYS A 276 -32.79 -18.32 9.94
CA LYS A 276 -33.36 -17.09 9.41
C LYS A 276 -32.34 -15.94 9.34
N LEU A 277 -31.45 -15.82 10.32
CA LEU A 277 -30.33 -14.87 10.27
C LEU A 277 -29.39 -15.16 9.08
N LYS A 278 -29.11 -16.43 8.80
CA LYS A 278 -28.31 -16.85 7.66
C LYS A 278 -28.97 -16.51 6.32
N GLU A 279 -30.29 -16.69 6.21
CA GLU A 279 -31.06 -16.28 5.04
C GLU A 279 -30.97 -14.77 4.80
N TYR A 280 -31.16 -13.96 5.85
CA TYR A 280 -31.04 -12.50 5.75
C TYR A 280 -29.64 -12.06 5.35
N ALA A 281 -28.60 -12.64 5.94
CA ALA A 281 -27.22 -12.34 5.56
C ALA A 281 -26.93 -12.71 4.09
N ALA A 282 -27.48 -13.81 3.59
CA ALA A 282 -27.33 -14.20 2.18
C ALA A 282 -28.07 -13.22 1.24
N VAL A 283 -29.24 -12.74 1.63
CA VAL A 283 -29.97 -11.70 0.88
C VAL A 283 -29.18 -10.38 0.88
N MET A 284 -28.64 -9.96 2.02
CA MET A 284 -27.77 -8.79 2.13
C MET A 284 -26.57 -8.91 1.20
N ARG A 285 -25.87 -10.04 1.23
CA ARG A 285 -24.73 -10.33 0.36
C ARG A 285 -25.06 -10.15 -1.13
N ALA A 286 -26.12 -10.82 -1.61
CA ALA A 286 -26.48 -10.81 -3.02
C ALA A 286 -27.03 -9.46 -3.49
N LYS A 287 -27.85 -8.79 -2.67
CA LYS A 287 -28.59 -7.58 -3.08
C LYS A 287 -27.83 -6.28 -2.80
N LEU A 288 -27.01 -6.25 -1.76
CA LEU A 288 -26.09 -5.13 -1.51
C LEU A 288 -24.78 -5.28 -2.31
N ARG A 289 -24.59 -6.44 -2.96
CA ARG A 289 -23.43 -6.76 -3.80
C ARG A 289 -22.11 -6.69 -3.04
N GLU A 290 -22.08 -7.08 -1.78
CA GLU A 290 -20.90 -6.96 -0.91
C GLU A 290 -20.99 -7.95 0.25
N GLU A 291 -19.86 -8.38 0.81
CA GLU A 291 -19.85 -9.11 2.07
C GLU A 291 -20.09 -8.15 3.24
N MET A 292 -21.16 -8.39 3.98
CA MET A 292 -21.64 -7.52 5.04
C MET A 292 -21.56 -8.20 6.40
N GLU A 293 -21.13 -7.45 7.41
CA GLU A 293 -21.39 -7.73 8.82
C GLU A 293 -22.79 -7.20 9.16
N MET A 294 -23.69 -8.12 9.49
CA MET A 294 -25.05 -7.83 9.90
C MET A 294 -25.07 -7.66 11.42
N GLU A 295 -25.44 -6.47 11.88
CA GLU A 295 -25.75 -6.23 13.30
C GLU A 295 -27.23 -6.55 13.55
N PHE A 296 -27.52 -7.36 14.56
CA PHE A 296 -28.89 -7.76 14.88
C PHE A 296 -29.16 -7.76 16.38
N THR A 297 -30.44 -7.60 16.71
CA THR A 297 -30.99 -7.83 18.05
C THR A 297 -32.10 -8.86 17.95
N LEU A 298 -32.13 -9.79 18.90
CA LEU A 298 -33.29 -10.63 19.19
C LEU A 298 -34.07 -9.95 20.31
N GLU A 299 -35.36 -9.74 20.09
CA GLU A 299 -36.30 -9.20 21.08
C GLU A 299 -37.46 -10.19 21.20
N ASP A 300 -37.53 -10.94 22.32
CA ASP A 300 -38.49 -12.03 22.55
C ASP A 300 -38.58 -13.02 21.37
N GLY A 301 -37.43 -13.41 20.82
CA GLY A 301 -37.34 -14.30 19.66
C GLY A 301 -37.66 -13.66 18.30
N VAL A 302 -37.91 -12.36 18.23
CA VAL A 302 -38.09 -11.61 16.97
C VAL A 302 -36.74 -11.01 16.54
N ILE A 303 -36.36 -11.25 15.28
CA ILE A 303 -35.11 -10.71 14.70
C ILE A 303 -35.34 -9.28 14.23
N HIS A 304 -34.51 -8.36 14.72
CA HIS A 304 -34.38 -7.00 14.22
C HIS A 304 -32.98 -6.78 13.63
N ILE A 305 -32.89 -6.36 12.37
CA ILE A 305 -31.62 -6.01 11.73
C ILE A 305 -31.35 -4.52 11.97
N LEU A 306 -30.30 -4.23 12.73
CA LEU A 306 -29.96 -2.88 13.17
C LEU A 306 -29.15 -2.12 12.13
N ASP A 307 -28.20 -2.80 11.49
CA ASP A 307 -27.29 -2.22 10.51
C ASP A 307 -26.67 -3.31 9.62
N GLY A 308 -26.13 -2.88 8.47
CA GLY A 308 -25.28 -3.68 7.62
C GLY A 308 -24.01 -2.91 7.31
N VAL A 309 -22.87 -3.36 7.85
CA VAL A 309 -21.57 -2.72 7.65
C VAL A 309 -20.74 -3.59 6.70
N ARG A 310 -19.89 -2.98 5.87
CA ARG A 310 -18.94 -3.77 5.08
C ARG A 310 -18.00 -4.51 6.02
N VAL A 311 -17.73 -5.78 5.75
CA VAL A 311 -16.79 -6.55 6.57
C VAL A 311 -15.42 -5.89 6.52
N ALA A 312 -14.92 -5.46 7.68
CA ALA A 312 -13.53 -5.05 7.85
C ALA A 312 -12.62 -6.24 7.54
N ARG A 313 -11.62 -6.04 6.67
CA ARG A 313 -10.89 -7.14 6.04
C ARG A 313 -9.48 -6.77 5.65
N THR A 314 -8.60 -7.76 5.62
CA THR A 314 -7.22 -7.61 5.11
C THR A 314 -7.21 -7.45 3.59
N ALA A 315 -6.09 -7.01 3.02
CA ALA A 315 -5.92 -6.98 1.55
C ALA A 315 -6.13 -8.36 0.91
N ARG A 316 -5.75 -9.43 1.62
CA ARG A 316 -5.91 -10.82 1.15
C ARG A 316 -7.37 -11.20 1.07
N ALA A 317 -8.11 -10.94 2.15
CA ALA A 317 -9.54 -11.18 2.19
C ALA A 317 -10.29 -10.33 1.17
N ALA A 318 -9.89 -9.06 0.96
CA ALA A 318 -10.49 -8.19 -0.05
C ALA A 318 -10.39 -8.78 -1.47
N VAL A 319 -9.21 -9.25 -1.89
CA VAL A 319 -9.01 -9.89 -3.20
C VAL A 319 -9.90 -11.13 -3.34
N ARG A 320 -9.88 -12.02 -2.34
CA ARG A 320 -10.69 -13.24 -2.35
C ARG A 320 -12.18 -12.96 -2.40
N ILE A 321 -12.66 -11.99 -1.63
CA ILE A 321 -14.06 -11.58 -1.61
C ILE A 321 -14.48 -11.01 -2.97
N ALA A 322 -13.68 -10.12 -3.56
CA ALA A 322 -13.99 -9.55 -4.88
C ALA A 322 -14.09 -10.64 -5.96
N VAL A 323 -13.17 -11.60 -5.95
CA VAL A 323 -13.17 -12.74 -6.87
C VAL A 323 -14.39 -13.64 -6.63
N SER A 324 -14.67 -13.99 -5.38
CA SER A 324 -15.82 -14.82 -4.99
C SER A 324 -17.15 -14.19 -5.41
N LEU A 325 -17.35 -12.90 -5.14
CA LEU A 325 -18.56 -12.18 -5.55
C LEU A 325 -18.75 -12.18 -7.09
N ALA A 326 -17.66 -12.10 -7.86
CA ALA A 326 -17.72 -12.17 -9.31
C ALA A 326 -17.99 -13.59 -9.83
N GLN A 327 -17.35 -14.61 -9.25
CA GLN A 327 -17.58 -16.01 -9.59
C GLN A 327 -19.02 -16.45 -9.27
N ASP A 328 -19.60 -15.92 -8.19
CA ASP A 328 -20.99 -16.14 -7.81
C ASP A 328 -21.99 -15.35 -8.69
N GLY A 329 -21.51 -14.52 -9.61
CA GLY A 329 -22.34 -13.70 -10.51
C GLY A 329 -23.06 -12.55 -9.82
N ILE A 330 -22.65 -12.17 -8.59
CA ILE A 330 -23.23 -11.06 -7.84
C ILE A 330 -22.75 -9.72 -8.40
N ILE A 331 -21.48 -9.66 -8.81
CA ILE A 331 -20.86 -8.51 -9.48
C ILE A 331 -20.23 -8.92 -10.81
N PRO A 332 -20.14 -8.03 -11.80
CA PRO A 332 -19.36 -8.28 -13.00
C PRO A 332 -17.86 -8.30 -12.69
N VAL A 333 -17.08 -9.00 -13.51
CA VAL A 333 -15.62 -9.13 -13.39
C VAL A 333 -14.93 -7.75 -13.35
N GLN A 334 -15.38 -6.80 -14.18
CA GLN A 334 -14.82 -5.46 -14.23
C GLN A 334 -14.99 -4.72 -12.89
N GLU A 335 -16.12 -4.95 -12.20
CA GLU A 335 -16.33 -4.36 -10.88
C GLU A 335 -15.44 -5.01 -9.82
N ALA A 336 -15.17 -6.32 -9.90
CA ALA A 336 -14.22 -6.97 -9.00
C ALA A 336 -12.80 -6.40 -9.15
N VAL A 337 -12.34 -6.20 -10.39
CA VAL A 337 -11.05 -5.56 -10.69
C VAL A 337 -10.99 -4.14 -10.12
N MET A 338 -12.09 -3.37 -10.22
CA MET A 338 -12.16 -1.99 -9.73
C MET A 338 -12.26 -1.86 -8.20
N ARG A 339 -12.59 -2.93 -7.46
CA ARG A 339 -12.75 -2.88 -5.99
C ARG A 339 -11.44 -2.93 -5.22
N ILE A 340 -10.37 -3.42 -5.82
CA ILE A 340 -9.09 -3.63 -5.15
C ILE A 340 -8.19 -2.43 -5.41
N GLU A 341 -7.77 -1.72 -4.36
CA GLU A 341 -6.77 -0.68 -4.54
C GLU A 341 -5.43 -1.30 -4.99
N PRO A 342 -4.78 -0.82 -6.08
CA PRO A 342 -3.54 -1.42 -6.56
C PRO A 342 -2.44 -1.53 -5.50
N ARG A 343 -2.34 -0.55 -4.61
CA ARG A 343 -1.33 -0.50 -3.54
C ARG A 343 -1.53 -1.60 -2.49
N ALA A 344 -2.77 -2.04 -2.27
CA ALA A 344 -3.09 -3.12 -1.33
C ALA A 344 -2.49 -4.47 -1.78
N LEU A 345 -2.22 -4.65 -3.09
CA LEU A 345 -1.56 -5.87 -3.56
C LEU A 345 -0.14 -6.03 -3.01
N ASN A 346 0.57 -4.94 -2.69
CA ASN A 346 1.93 -5.03 -2.16
C ASN A 346 1.99 -5.88 -0.88
N GLU A 347 0.96 -5.79 -0.02
CA GLU A 347 0.89 -6.59 1.21
C GLU A 347 0.88 -8.10 0.94
N LEU A 348 0.36 -8.52 -0.22
CA LEU A 348 0.23 -9.92 -0.63
C LEU A 348 1.51 -10.49 -1.24
N LEU A 349 2.41 -9.62 -1.71
CA LEU A 349 3.63 -10.02 -2.42
C LEU A 349 4.78 -10.34 -1.46
N HIS A 350 4.66 -9.95 -0.19
CA HIS A 350 5.69 -10.14 0.82
C HIS A 350 5.15 -10.96 1.99
N ARG A 351 6.05 -11.68 2.65
CA ARG A 351 5.79 -12.32 3.94
C ARG A 351 5.44 -11.25 4.98
N GLN A 352 4.50 -11.51 5.88
CA GLN A 352 4.04 -10.57 6.91
C GLN A 352 4.14 -11.19 8.29
N VAL A 353 4.24 -10.37 9.34
CA VAL A 353 4.01 -10.84 10.72
C VAL A 353 2.53 -11.17 10.87
N ASP A 354 2.22 -12.33 11.46
CA ASP A 354 0.84 -12.73 11.73
C ASP A 354 0.14 -11.68 12.64
N PRO A 355 -1.06 -11.19 12.29
CA PRO A 355 -1.82 -10.25 13.12
C PRO A 355 -2.07 -10.76 14.54
N ASP A 356 -2.24 -12.08 14.71
CA ASP A 356 -2.51 -12.72 15.99
C ASP A 356 -1.22 -13.10 16.75
N ALA A 357 -0.03 -12.90 16.16
CA ALA A 357 1.23 -13.14 16.85
C ALA A 357 1.51 -12.10 17.94
N GLU A 358 2.12 -12.56 19.03
CA GLU A 358 2.67 -11.69 20.05
C GLU A 358 3.79 -10.83 19.46
N ARG A 359 3.65 -9.49 19.56
CA ARG A 359 4.62 -8.52 19.05
C ARG A 359 5.47 -7.95 20.19
N ASP A 360 6.62 -8.57 20.46
CA ASP A 360 7.62 -8.02 21.39
C ASP A 360 8.42 -6.89 20.72
N MET A 361 7.84 -5.68 20.71
CA MET A 361 8.42 -4.53 20.02
C MET A 361 9.62 -3.96 20.77
N ILE A 362 10.74 -3.80 20.06
CA ILE A 362 12.00 -3.23 20.59
C ILE A 362 12.31 -1.85 20.02
N GLY A 363 11.68 -1.49 18.90
CA GLY A 363 11.82 -0.19 18.26
C GLY A 363 10.88 -0.03 17.07
N ASP A 364 10.91 1.17 16.50
CA ASP A 364 10.04 1.64 15.44
C ASP A 364 10.77 2.68 14.58
N GLY A 365 10.30 2.84 13.36
CA GLY A 365 10.82 3.78 12.38
C GLY A 365 9.84 3.93 11.22
N ILE A 366 10.36 4.32 10.06
CA ILE A 366 9.57 4.47 8.85
C ILE A 366 9.63 3.15 8.07
N GLY A 367 8.48 2.53 7.85
CA GLY A 367 8.32 1.38 6.95
C GLY A 367 8.64 1.77 5.51
N ALA A 368 9.87 1.49 5.07
CA ALA A 368 10.42 1.99 3.82
C ALA A 368 10.11 1.08 2.63
N SER A 369 10.07 -0.23 2.90
CA SER A 369 9.75 -1.29 1.95
C SER A 369 8.94 -2.37 2.68
N PRO A 370 7.77 -2.77 2.14
CA PRO A 370 6.82 -3.64 2.82
C PRO A 370 7.34 -5.07 3.00
N GLY A 371 6.69 -5.79 3.90
CA GLY A 371 6.99 -7.17 4.27
C GLY A 371 7.64 -7.29 5.65
N ALA A 372 7.89 -8.54 6.06
CA ALA A 372 8.51 -8.87 7.32
C ALA A 372 9.54 -9.99 7.14
N ALA A 373 10.67 -9.84 7.81
CA ALA A 373 11.74 -10.84 7.80
C ALA A 373 12.42 -10.98 9.15
N THR A 374 12.74 -12.21 9.50
CA THR A 374 13.49 -12.58 10.70
C THR A 374 14.90 -12.99 10.32
N GLY A 375 15.89 -12.57 11.10
CA GLY A 375 17.27 -13.00 10.90
C GLY A 375 18.22 -12.54 12.00
N LYS A 376 19.46 -13.00 11.90
CA LYS A 376 20.55 -12.58 12.77
C LYS A 376 21.01 -11.17 12.43
N ILE A 377 21.27 -10.34 13.43
CA ILE A 377 21.83 -8.99 13.22
C ILE A 377 23.23 -9.07 12.63
N VAL A 378 23.47 -8.36 11.52
CA VAL A 378 24.81 -8.14 10.94
C VAL A 378 25.02 -6.65 10.68
N PHE A 379 26.24 -6.14 10.89
CA PHE A 379 26.54 -4.70 10.79
C PHE A 379 27.32 -4.28 9.53
N THR A 380 27.70 -5.24 8.69
CA THR A 380 28.52 -5.03 7.50
C THR A 380 27.95 -5.82 6.30
N ALA A 381 28.09 -5.26 5.10
CA ALA A 381 27.68 -5.93 3.87
C ALA A 381 28.41 -7.27 3.66
N ALA A 382 29.71 -7.33 3.98
CA ALA A 382 30.50 -8.56 3.87
C ALA A 382 29.96 -9.70 4.76
N GLU A 383 29.49 -9.39 5.98
CA GLU A 383 28.92 -10.42 6.85
C GLU A 383 27.52 -10.86 6.39
N ALA A 384 26.74 -9.95 5.80
CA ALA A 384 25.47 -10.32 5.16
C ALA A 384 25.70 -11.31 4.00
N GLN A 385 26.67 -11.03 3.11
CA GLN A 385 27.06 -11.95 2.05
C GLN A 385 27.59 -13.29 2.58
N ALA A 386 28.43 -13.25 3.62
CA ALA A 386 28.94 -14.46 4.25
C ALA A 386 27.81 -15.29 4.90
N SER A 387 26.80 -14.65 5.48
CA SER A 387 25.61 -15.30 6.04
C SER A 387 24.77 -15.95 4.93
N ALA A 388 24.53 -15.25 3.83
CA ALA A 388 23.83 -15.80 2.67
C ALA A 388 24.55 -17.01 2.07
N ALA A 389 25.89 -16.96 1.95
CA ALA A 389 26.69 -18.10 1.49
C ALA A 389 26.60 -19.33 2.42
N ARG A 390 26.29 -19.12 3.70
CA ARG A 390 26.03 -20.19 4.68
C ARG A 390 24.55 -20.61 4.74
N GLY A 391 23.66 -19.94 4.01
CA GLY A 391 22.22 -20.14 4.09
C GLY A 391 21.61 -19.65 5.41
N GLU A 392 22.25 -18.71 6.09
CA GLU A 392 21.76 -18.14 7.34
C GLU A 392 21.01 -16.83 7.07
N ALA A 393 19.76 -16.74 7.56
CA ALA A 393 18.98 -15.51 7.44
C ALA A 393 19.58 -14.37 8.29
N CYS A 394 19.71 -13.18 7.71
CA CYS A 394 20.33 -12.04 8.38
C CYS A 394 19.60 -10.71 8.13
N ILE A 395 19.75 -9.79 9.09
CA ILE A 395 19.24 -8.42 9.04
C ILE A 395 20.42 -7.46 8.99
N LEU A 396 20.53 -6.72 7.89
CA LEU A 396 21.59 -5.73 7.71
C LEU A 396 21.26 -4.44 8.46
N VAL A 397 22.04 -4.16 9.51
CA VAL A 397 21.87 -3.01 10.40
C VAL A 397 22.94 -1.96 10.11
N ARG A 398 22.51 -0.77 9.67
CA ARG A 398 23.42 0.33 9.28
C ARG A 398 22.99 1.65 9.92
N ARG A 399 23.90 2.61 10.03
CA ARG A 399 23.49 3.99 10.38
C ARG A 399 22.81 4.64 9.18
N GLU A 400 23.38 4.41 8.01
CA GLU A 400 22.94 4.81 6.68
C GLU A 400 23.60 3.84 5.69
N THR A 401 22.96 3.59 4.53
CA THR A 401 23.52 2.71 3.49
C THR A 401 24.29 3.52 2.46
N ASN A 402 25.43 2.99 2.02
CA ASN A 402 26.21 3.54 0.91
C ASN A 402 26.07 2.65 -0.34
N PRO A 403 26.52 3.09 -1.54
CA PRO A 403 26.50 2.25 -2.75
C PRO A 403 27.22 0.90 -2.60
N GLU A 404 28.25 0.82 -1.74
CA GLU A 404 28.94 -0.44 -1.43
C GLU A 404 28.06 -1.43 -0.64
N ASP A 405 27.05 -0.93 0.09
CA ASP A 405 26.16 -1.75 0.93
C ASP A 405 25.06 -2.47 0.12
N ILE A 406 24.91 -2.17 -1.18
CA ILE A 406 23.90 -2.77 -2.08
C ILE A 406 23.99 -4.29 -2.08
N ARG A 407 25.21 -4.83 -2.13
CA ARG A 407 25.44 -6.29 -2.10
C ARG A 407 25.00 -6.90 -0.78
N GLY A 408 25.25 -6.18 0.31
CA GLY A 408 24.80 -6.59 1.63
C GLY A 408 23.27 -6.62 1.72
N MET A 409 22.60 -5.65 1.10
CA MET A 409 21.14 -5.61 1.04
C MET A 409 20.57 -6.75 0.19
N HIS A 410 21.16 -7.07 -0.97
CA HIS A 410 20.77 -8.24 -1.77
C HIS A 410 20.93 -9.56 -1.00
N ALA A 411 21.98 -9.67 -0.17
CA ALA A 411 22.25 -10.87 0.60
C ALA A 411 21.42 -10.98 1.90
N ALA A 412 20.92 -9.86 2.41
CA ALA A 412 20.14 -9.82 3.63
C ALA A 412 18.67 -10.17 3.38
N ASN A 413 17.95 -10.53 4.45
CA ASN A 413 16.51 -10.77 4.42
C ASN A 413 15.71 -9.54 4.84
N ALA A 414 16.33 -8.59 5.54
CA ALA A 414 15.80 -7.26 5.78
C ALA A 414 16.92 -6.24 6.02
N ALA A 415 16.59 -4.96 5.90
CA ALA A 415 17.50 -3.87 6.23
C ALA A 415 16.90 -2.93 7.28
N LEU A 416 17.73 -2.50 8.23
CA LEU A 416 17.36 -1.58 9.29
C LEU A 416 18.36 -0.42 9.36
N THR A 417 17.89 0.82 9.25
CA THR A 417 18.77 2.00 9.34
C THR A 417 18.40 2.99 10.44
N GLU A 418 19.41 3.57 11.10
CA GLU A 418 19.23 4.65 12.10
C GLU A 418 18.70 5.93 11.46
N ARG A 419 19.20 6.25 10.26
CA ARG A 419 18.86 7.46 9.51
C ARG A 419 18.32 7.09 8.14
N GLY A 420 17.62 8.05 7.55
CA GLY A 420 16.99 7.91 6.23
C GLY A 420 15.48 8.09 6.32
N GLY A 421 14.91 8.70 5.29
CA GLY A 421 13.46 8.75 5.07
C GLY A 421 13.04 7.80 3.96
N MET A 422 11.78 7.91 3.54
CA MET A 422 11.22 7.13 2.43
C MET A 422 12.01 7.25 1.12
N THR A 423 12.74 8.35 0.94
CA THR A 423 13.57 8.67 -0.23
C THR A 423 15.04 8.27 -0.09
N SER A 424 15.45 7.73 1.07
CA SER A 424 16.85 7.37 1.29
C SER A 424 17.31 6.25 0.36
N HIS A 425 18.61 6.19 0.10
CA HIS A 425 19.25 5.14 -0.70
C HIS A 425 18.81 3.73 -0.24
N ALA A 426 18.76 3.49 1.07
CA ALA A 426 18.27 2.24 1.65
C ALA A 426 16.82 1.93 1.25
N ALA A 427 15.92 2.91 1.38
CA ALA A 427 14.51 2.75 1.10
C ALA A 427 14.22 2.46 -0.38
N VAL A 428 14.91 3.18 -1.26
CA VAL A 428 14.80 3.03 -2.72
C VAL A 428 15.22 1.64 -3.16
N ILE A 429 16.40 1.19 -2.69
CA ILE A 429 16.93 -0.11 -3.04
C ILE A 429 16.08 -1.22 -2.46
N ALA A 430 15.71 -1.10 -1.18
CA ALA A 430 14.85 -2.09 -0.53
C ALA A 430 13.54 -2.29 -1.29
N ARG A 431 12.87 -1.23 -1.74
CA ARG A 431 11.66 -1.34 -2.59
C ARG A 431 11.92 -1.95 -3.95
N GLY A 432 13.06 -1.64 -4.55
CA GLY A 432 13.49 -2.26 -5.80
C GLY A 432 13.63 -3.78 -5.68
N LEU A 433 14.22 -4.22 -4.56
CA LEU A 433 14.49 -5.63 -4.24
C LEU A 433 13.28 -6.36 -3.62
N GLY A 434 12.24 -5.65 -3.20
CA GLY A 434 11.19 -6.24 -2.35
C GLY A 434 11.71 -6.70 -0.99
N LEU A 435 12.83 -6.12 -0.52
CA LEU A 435 13.47 -6.41 0.75
C LEU A 435 12.73 -5.63 1.86
N PRO A 436 12.18 -6.29 2.89
CA PRO A 436 11.58 -5.58 4.03
C PRO A 436 12.58 -4.61 4.66
N CYS A 437 12.18 -3.35 4.83
CA CYS A 437 13.10 -2.33 5.31
C CYS A 437 12.43 -1.29 6.20
N VAL A 438 13.07 -1.02 7.33
CA VAL A 438 12.72 0.08 8.24
C VAL A 438 13.87 1.07 8.27
N VAL A 439 13.59 2.32 7.93
CA VAL A 439 14.57 3.41 7.92
C VAL A 439 14.24 4.46 8.97
N GLY A 440 15.23 5.21 9.42
CA GLY A 440 15.00 6.28 10.38
C GLY A 440 14.52 5.77 11.75
N ALA A 441 14.97 4.58 12.17
CA ALA A 441 14.58 3.93 13.42
C ALA A 441 15.24 4.61 14.64
N THR A 442 14.90 5.87 14.89
CA THR A 442 15.52 6.71 15.91
C THR A 442 15.17 6.30 17.34
N SER A 443 14.16 5.44 17.54
CA SER A 443 13.85 4.85 18.84
C SER A 443 14.91 3.84 19.28
N LEU A 444 15.70 3.29 18.35
CA LEU A 444 16.86 2.43 18.65
C LEU A 444 18.15 3.24 18.68
N LYS A 445 19.04 2.95 19.66
CA LYS A 445 20.40 3.51 19.68
C LYS A 445 21.39 2.55 19.02
N PHE A 446 21.92 2.96 17.88
CA PHE A 446 22.90 2.20 17.11
C PHE A 446 24.31 2.44 17.64
N ARG A 447 24.94 1.39 18.17
CA ARG A 447 26.33 1.40 18.63
C ARG A 447 27.19 0.54 17.70
N THR A 448 27.32 0.96 16.45
CA THR A 448 27.98 0.18 15.38
C THR A 448 29.42 -0.20 15.72
N SER A 449 30.18 0.65 16.42
CA SER A 449 31.55 0.34 16.85
C SER A 449 31.64 -0.79 17.89
N LYS A 450 30.56 -1.04 18.63
CA LYS A 450 30.41 -2.16 19.57
C LYS A 450 29.54 -3.28 19.00
N LYS A 451 29.06 -3.15 17.76
CA LYS A 451 28.12 -4.07 17.12
C LYS A 451 26.89 -4.38 17.99
N GLN A 452 26.25 -3.32 18.49
CA GLN A 452 25.11 -3.39 19.39
C GLN A 452 23.97 -2.47 18.97
N LEU A 453 22.74 -2.91 19.21
CA LEU A 453 21.52 -2.12 19.22
C LEU A 453 20.99 -2.02 20.67
N VAL A 454 20.50 -0.86 21.06
CA VAL A 454 19.90 -0.65 22.39
C VAL A 454 18.48 -0.13 22.24
N ALA A 455 17.53 -0.87 22.76
CA ALA A 455 16.10 -0.54 22.80
C ALA A 455 15.80 0.53 23.86
N GLN A 456 14.63 1.17 23.76
CA GLN A 456 14.23 2.23 24.70
C GLN A 456 14.03 1.71 26.13
N ASP A 457 13.57 0.47 26.27
CA ASP A 457 13.41 -0.23 27.54
C ASP A 457 14.74 -0.68 28.18
N GLY A 458 15.87 -0.45 27.50
CA GLY A 458 17.21 -0.77 27.98
C GLY A 458 17.74 -2.13 27.55
N ARG A 459 16.98 -2.97 26.83
CA ARG A 459 17.48 -4.23 26.25
C ARG A 459 18.59 -3.96 25.24
N VAL A 460 19.60 -4.82 25.22
CA VAL A 460 20.78 -4.71 24.34
C VAL A 460 20.87 -5.95 23.46
N PHE A 461 20.90 -5.74 22.16
CA PHE A 461 21.04 -6.77 21.14
C PHE A 461 22.41 -6.67 20.47
N HIS A 462 23.04 -7.81 20.22
CA HIS A 462 24.38 -7.95 19.67
C HIS A 462 24.33 -8.50 18.25
N GLU A 463 25.46 -8.40 17.54
CA GLU A 463 25.65 -9.16 16.30
C GLU A 463 25.39 -10.65 16.54
N GLY A 464 24.59 -11.26 15.66
CA GLY A 464 24.15 -12.65 15.77
C GLY A 464 22.82 -12.86 16.51
N ASP A 465 22.35 -11.89 17.30
CA ASP A 465 21.03 -11.98 17.94
C ASP A 465 19.93 -11.92 16.88
N VAL A 466 18.83 -12.63 17.13
CA VAL A 466 17.70 -12.73 16.19
C VAL A 466 16.70 -11.62 16.46
N ILE A 467 16.39 -10.87 15.40
CA ILE A 467 15.33 -9.87 15.39
C ILE A 467 14.45 -10.05 14.16
N THR A 468 13.29 -9.42 14.21
CA THR A 468 12.37 -9.32 13.09
C THR A 468 12.16 -7.86 12.71
N VAL A 469 12.25 -7.57 11.41
CA VAL A 469 11.95 -6.25 10.84
C VAL A 469 10.63 -6.36 10.09
N ASP A 470 9.61 -5.64 10.56
CA ASP A 470 8.32 -5.47 9.90
C ASP A 470 8.34 -4.12 9.15
N GLY A 471 8.75 -4.20 7.88
CA GLY A 471 8.82 -3.06 6.97
C GLY A 471 7.45 -2.53 6.53
N THR A 472 6.36 -3.28 6.75
CA THR A 472 4.99 -2.83 6.50
C THR A 472 4.53 -1.84 7.57
N ASN A 473 4.71 -2.20 8.84
CA ASN A 473 4.30 -1.35 9.97
C ASN A 473 5.40 -0.43 10.50
N GLY A 474 6.62 -0.52 9.96
CA GLY A 474 7.76 0.26 10.46
C GLY A 474 8.28 -0.22 11.81
N GLN A 475 8.04 -1.49 12.18
CA GLN A 475 8.33 -2.02 13.52
C GLN A 475 9.57 -2.92 13.53
N VAL A 476 10.26 -2.96 14.66
CA VAL A 476 11.35 -3.89 14.94
C VAL A 476 10.98 -4.71 16.17
N LEU A 477 10.98 -6.03 16.04
CA LEU A 477 10.54 -6.98 17.05
C LEU A 477 11.71 -7.85 17.52
N ALA A 478 11.71 -8.24 18.79
CA ALA A 478 12.63 -9.25 19.31
C ALA A 478 12.21 -10.66 18.87
N GLY A 479 13.20 -11.49 18.50
CA GLY A 479 12.96 -12.89 18.17
C GLY A 479 12.23 -13.12 16.85
N GLU A 480 11.53 -14.24 16.77
CA GLU A 480 10.87 -14.78 15.58
C GLU A 480 9.37 -14.93 15.85
N PRO A 481 8.54 -13.88 15.62
CA PRO A 481 7.10 -14.00 15.73
C PRO A 481 6.55 -14.95 14.65
N LEU A 482 5.32 -15.43 14.82
CA LEU A 482 4.66 -16.21 13.78
C LEU A 482 4.50 -15.33 12.53
N MET A 483 4.75 -15.93 11.37
CA MET A 483 4.74 -15.23 10.09
C MET A 483 3.73 -15.86 9.14
N MET A 484 3.12 -15.04 8.32
CA MET A 484 2.28 -15.45 7.19
C MET A 484 3.06 -15.29 5.89
N GLU A 485 3.14 -16.36 5.11
CA GLU A 485 3.78 -16.35 3.79
C GLU A 485 2.99 -15.52 2.76
N ALA A 486 3.69 -15.05 1.73
CA ALA A 486 3.08 -14.28 0.63
C ALA A 486 1.92 -15.05 -0.02
N ALA A 487 0.80 -14.36 -0.24
CA ALA A 487 -0.45 -14.96 -0.68
C ALA A 487 -0.66 -14.78 -2.20
N LEU A 488 0.13 -15.52 -3.00
CA LEU A 488 -0.08 -15.65 -4.45
C LEU A 488 -1.10 -16.76 -4.77
N ASP A 489 -2.22 -16.74 -4.06
CA ASP A 489 -3.23 -17.80 -4.11
C ASP A 489 -4.09 -17.75 -5.39
N GLU A 490 -4.96 -18.75 -5.58
CA GLU A 490 -5.81 -18.88 -6.77
C GLU A 490 -6.68 -17.62 -7.02
N SER A 491 -7.11 -16.94 -5.95
CA SER A 491 -7.89 -15.72 -6.05
C SER A 491 -7.05 -14.56 -6.59
N PHE A 492 -5.81 -14.41 -6.11
CA PHE A 492 -4.87 -13.46 -6.69
C PHE A 492 -4.64 -13.73 -8.18
N GLN A 493 -4.34 -14.97 -8.56
CA GLN A 493 -4.11 -15.33 -9.97
C GLN A 493 -5.33 -15.07 -10.85
N THR A 494 -6.53 -15.36 -10.35
CA THR A 494 -7.79 -15.11 -11.05
C THR A 494 -8.02 -13.61 -11.28
N LEU A 495 -7.85 -12.79 -10.24
CA LEU A 495 -7.98 -11.33 -10.34
C LEU A 495 -6.97 -10.76 -11.35
N MET A 496 -5.71 -11.22 -11.28
CA MET A 496 -4.65 -10.76 -12.18
C MET A 496 -4.89 -11.20 -13.63
N GLY A 497 -5.46 -12.39 -13.85
CA GLY A 497 -5.91 -12.82 -15.17
C GLY A 497 -6.98 -11.89 -15.76
N TRP A 498 -7.98 -11.51 -14.96
CA TRP A 498 -9.00 -10.53 -15.39
C TRP A 498 -8.43 -9.14 -15.64
N ALA A 499 -7.43 -8.73 -14.85
CA ALA A 499 -6.72 -7.48 -15.07
C ALA A 499 -5.98 -7.48 -16.42
N ASP A 500 -5.28 -8.57 -16.75
CA ASP A 500 -4.59 -8.71 -18.04
C ASP A 500 -5.52 -8.69 -19.25
N GLU A 501 -6.69 -9.30 -19.15
CA GLU A 501 -7.71 -9.25 -20.22
C GLU A 501 -8.25 -7.83 -20.45
N SER A 502 -8.16 -6.97 -19.44
CA SER A 502 -8.76 -5.64 -19.46
C SER A 502 -7.79 -4.51 -19.82
N ARG A 503 -6.51 -4.64 -19.45
CA ARG A 503 -5.48 -3.61 -19.69
C ARG A 503 -5.15 -3.45 -21.17
N ASP A 504 -4.66 -2.27 -21.53
CA ASP A 504 -4.34 -1.88 -22.90
C ASP A 504 -2.92 -1.30 -23.07
N ILE A 505 -2.13 -1.29 -22.00
CA ILE A 505 -0.71 -0.92 -22.01
C ILE A 505 0.13 -2.11 -21.53
N GLY A 506 1.31 -2.27 -22.13
CA GLY A 506 2.24 -3.33 -21.74
C GLY A 506 2.88 -3.08 -20.38
N VAL A 507 3.25 -4.15 -19.68
CA VAL A 507 3.95 -4.08 -18.39
C VAL A 507 5.17 -5.00 -18.42
N ARG A 508 6.35 -4.37 -18.42
CA ARG A 508 7.65 -5.04 -18.34
C ARG A 508 8.28 -4.82 -16.97
N ALA A 509 9.36 -5.54 -16.69
CA ALA A 509 10.13 -5.40 -15.47
C ALA A 509 11.48 -4.70 -15.68
N ASN A 510 11.92 -3.98 -14.67
CA ASN A 510 13.32 -3.58 -14.50
C ASN A 510 13.99 -4.71 -13.72
N ALA A 511 14.79 -5.53 -14.40
CA ALA A 511 15.41 -6.71 -13.83
C ALA A 511 16.87 -6.77 -14.28
N ASP A 512 17.78 -6.72 -13.32
CA ASP A 512 19.21 -6.60 -13.59
C ASP A 512 19.92 -7.96 -13.43
N THR A 513 19.33 -8.87 -12.64
CA THR A 513 19.89 -10.20 -12.37
C THR A 513 18.96 -11.33 -12.84
N PRO A 514 19.48 -12.56 -13.04
CA PRO A 514 18.67 -13.75 -13.29
C PRO A 514 17.58 -13.99 -12.23
N ALA A 515 17.86 -13.72 -10.96
CA ALA A 515 16.89 -13.84 -9.88
C ALA A 515 15.73 -12.84 -10.03
N ASP A 516 16.03 -11.59 -10.39
CA ASP A 516 15.02 -10.57 -10.66
C ASP A 516 14.16 -10.95 -11.86
N ALA A 517 14.78 -11.48 -12.93
CA ALA A 517 14.09 -11.90 -14.14
C ALA A 517 13.12 -13.07 -13.86
N ARG A 518 13.53 -14.08 -13.08
CA ARG A 518 12.64 -15.16 -12.64
C ARG A 518 11.47 -14.63 -11.82
N THR A 519 11.73 -13.69 -10.90
CA THR A 519 10.69 -13.05 -10.09
C THR A 519 9.71 -12.27 -10.96
N ALA A 520 10.21 -11.52 -11.95
CA ALA A 520 9.38 -10.80 -12.91
C ALA A 520 8.46 -11.73 -13.70
N LEU A 521 8.94 -12.92 -14.09
CA LEU A 521 8.13 -13.92 -14.80
C LEU A 521 7.07 -14.57 -13.90
N VAL A 522 7.37 -14.81 -12.62
CA VAL A 522 6.36 -15.25 -11.64
C VAL A 522 5.21 -14.25 -11.57
N PHE A 523 5.52 -12.96 -11.65
CA PHE A 523 4.52 -11.87 -11.74
C PHE A 523 4.03 -11.59 -13.17
N GLN A 524 4.36 -12.45 -14.13
CA GLN A 524 3.95 -12.42 -15.52
C GLN A 524 4.30 -11.11 -16.26
N ALA A 525 5.44 -10.50 -15.94
CA ALA A 525 5.97 -9.37 -16.72
C ALA A 525 6.19 -9.78 -18.18
N GLU A 526 5.79 -8.94 -19.13
CA GLU A 526 5.82 -9.27 -20.57
C GLU A 526 7.22 -9.25 -21.18
N GLY A 527 8.23 -8.84 -20.42
CA GLY A 527 9.60 -8.65 -20.86
C GLY A 527 10.42 -7.90 -19.82
N ILE A 528 11.68 -7.64 -20.14
CA ILE A 528 12.53 -6.73 -19.39
C ILE A 528 12.57 -5.40 -20.15
N GLY A 529 12.12 -4.33 -19.52
CA GLY A 529 12.15 -2.97 -20.08
C GLY A 529 13.42 -2.20 -19.72
N LEU A 530 14.17 -2.67 -18.72
CA LEU A 530 15.48 -2.15 -18.33
C LEU A 530 16.29 -3.23 -17.58
N ALA A 531 17.36 -3.70 -18.19
CA ALA A 531 18.46 -4.41 -17.52
C ALA A 531 19.68 -3.50 -17.45
N ARG A 532 20.11 -3.16 -16.24
CA ARG A 532 21.28 -2.33 -15.97
C ARG A 532 22.54 -3.18 -15.98
N THR A 533 23.42 -2.92 -16.94
CA THR A 533 24.69 -3.66 -17.04
C THR A 533 25.68 -3.30 -15.94
N GLU A 534 25.48 -2.20 -15.22
CA GLU A 534 26.34 -1.78 -14.11
C GLU A 534 26.41 -2.80 -12.99
N HIS A 535 25.25 -3.33 -12.60
CA HIS A 535 25.12 -4.30 -11.52
C HIS A 535 25.86 -5.61 -11.84
N MET A 536 26.05 -5.89 -13.12
CA MET A 536 26.81 -7.02 -13.67
C MET A 536 28.34 -6.84 -13.59
N PHE A 537 28.86 -5.72 -13.07
CA PHE A 537 30.30 -5.51 -12.87
C PHE A 537 30.71 -5.47 -11.39
N PHE A 538 29.74 -5.66 -10.49
CA PHE A 538 29.99 -5.62 -9.05
C PHE A 538 30.18 -7.02 -8.45
N GLU A 539 30.30 -8.14 -9.16
CA GLU A 539 30.85 -9.34 -8.51
C GLU A 539 32.34 -9.16 -8.22
N ALA A 540 32.88 -9.89 -7.23
CA ALA A 540 34.26 -9.70 -6.77
C ALA A 540 35.30 -9.76 -7.91
N ASP A 541 35.20 -10.78 -8.76
CA ASP A 541 36.12 -10.99 -9.88
C ASP A 541 35.91 -9.96 -11.00
N GLN A 542 34.65 -9.62 -11.31
CA GLN A 542 34.29 -8.62 -12.32
C GLN A 542 34.75 -7.22 -11.91
N LEU A 543 34.61 -6.87 -10.63
CA LEU A 543 35.02 -5.59 -10.09
C LEU A 543 36.54 -5.41 -10.20
N ILE A 544 37.32 -6.47 -9.94
CA ILE A 544 38.77 -6.45 -10.11
C ILE A 544 39.12 -6.21 -11.59
N ALA A 545 38.52 -6.97 -12.51
CA ALA A 545 38.77 -6.79 -13.94
C ALA A 545 38.34 -5.41 -14.45
N MET A 546 37.22 -4.85 -13.96
CA MET A 546 36.80 -3.48 -14.27
C MET A 546 37.80 -2.45 -13.75
N ARG A 547 38.35 -2.65 -12.55
CA ARG A 547 39.42 -1.80 -12.00
C ARG A 547 40.69 -1.90 -12.85
N GLU A 548 41.04 -3.06 -13.37
CA GLU A 548 42.14 -3.20 -14.33
C GLU A 548 41.90 -2.38 -15.61
N VAL A 549 40.67 -2.38 -16.15
CA VAL A 549 40.28 -1.54 -17.30
C VAL A 549 40.49 -0.05 -16.99
N ILE A 550 40.09 0.41 -15.80
CA ILE A 550 40.22 1.82 -15.39
C ILE A 550 41.69 2.27 -15.27
N PHE A 551 42.55 1.37 -14.83
CA PHE A 551 43.97 1.63 -14.56
C PHE A 551 44.89 1.34 -15.75
N ALA A 552 44.39 0.77 -16.85
CA ALA A 552 45.19 0.52 -18.04
C ALA A 552 45.56 1.84 -18.78
N ASP A 553 46.87 2.04 -18.92
CA ASP A 553 47.47 3.26 -19.48
C ASP A 553 47.27 3.38 -21.00
N ASP A 554 47.08 2.27 -21.72
CA ASP A 554 46.95 2.22 -23.16
C ASP A 554 45.78 1.32 -23.65
N PRO A 555 45.35 1.46 -24.92
CA PRO A 555 44.24 0.68 -25.47
C PRO A 555 44.49 -0.83 -25.51
N GLU A 556 45.74 -1.28 -25.62
CA GLU A 556 46.09 -2.70 -25.69
C GLU A 556 45.91 -3.35 -24.31
N GLY A 557 46.39 -2.69 -23.25
CA GLY A 557 46.15 -3.08 -21.86
C GLY A 557 44.65 -3.12 -21.50
N ARG A 558 43.86 -2.14 -21.96
CA ARG A 558 42.40 -2.16 -21.76
C ARG A 558 41.74 -3.33 -22.49
N SER A 559 42.18 -3.62 -23.71
CA SER A 559 41.62 -4.74 -24.48
C SER A 559 41.84 -6.08 -23.77
N VAL A 560 42.97 -6.28 -23.09
CA VAL A 560 43.24 -7.52 -22.34
C VAL A 560 42.29 -7.65 -21.16
N ALA A 561 42.10 -6.59 -20.37
CA ALA A 561 41.18 -6.61 -19.23
C ALA A 561 39.71 -6.79 -19.68
N LEU A 562 39.31 -6.16 -20.79
CA LEU A 562 37.98 -6.34 -21.38
C LEU A 562 37.74 -7.76 -21.91
N GLN A 563 38.77 -8.44 -22.43
CA GLN A 563 38.66 -9.85 -22.84
C GLN A 563 38.40 -10.79 -21.66
N ALA A 564 38.85 -10.44 -20.45
CA ALA A 564 38.54 -11.19 -19.24
C ALA A 564 37.08 -10.96 -18.77
N LEU A 565 36.55 -9.75 -18.97
CA LEU A 565 35.15 -9.41 -18.63
C LEU A 565 34.14 -10.01 -19.61
N LEU A 566 34.49 -10.10 -20.90
CA LEU A 566 33.60 -10.58 -21.96
C LEU A 566 32.88 -11.91 -21.64
N PRO A 567 33.57 -13.02 -21.28
CA PRO A 567 32.89 -14.28 -21.01
C PRO A 567 31.95 -14.20 -19.80
N MET A 568 32.34 -13.46 -18.76
CA MET A 568 31.52 -13.28 -17.55
C MET A 568 30.20 -12.57 -17.89
N GLN A 569 30.27 -11.49 -18.68
CA GLN A 569 29.08 -10.76 -19.10
C GLN A 569 28.20 -11.57 -20.06
N ARG A 570 28.82 -12.28 -21.00
CA ARG A 570 28.12 -13.15 -21.96
C ARG A 570 27.31 -14.24 -21.22
N GLU A 571 27.89 -14.91 -20.23
CA GLU A 571 27.20 -15.96 -19.47
C GLU A 571 25.96 -15.43 -18.74
N MET A 572 26.05 -14.24 -18.12
CA MET A 572 24.89 -13.61 -17.49
C MET A 572 23.79 -13.24 -18.50
N PHE A 573 24.16 -12.76 -19.69
CA PHE A 573 23.17 -12.48 -20.73
C PHE A 573 22.54 -13.76 -21.29
N VAL A 574 23.29 -14.85 -21.43
CA VAL A 574 22.74 -16.16 -21.83
C VAL A 574 21.67 -16.58 -20.82
N GLU A 575 21.97 -16.54 -19.53
CA GLU A 575 21.00 -16.92 -18.50
C GLU A 575 19.76 -16.01 -18.54
N LEU A 576 19.93 -14.69 -18.71
CA LEU A 576 18.81 -13.77 -18.85
C LEU A 576 17.93 -14.08 -20.07
N PHE A 577 18.52 -14.35 -21.23
CA PHE A 577 17.76 -14.69 -22.44
C PHE A 577 17.04 -16.04 -22.32
N GLU A 578 17.69 -17.05 -21.74
CA GLU A 578 17.09 -18.35 -21.48
C GLU A 578 15.92 -18.25 -20.50
N ILE A 579 16.05 -17.45 -19.43
CA ILE A 579 14.96 -17.21 -18.48
C ILE A 579 13.76 -16.56 -19.17
N MET A 580 14.02 -15.55 -20.00
CA MET A 580 12.96 -14.75 -20.62
C MET A 580 12.25 -15.47 -21.77
N ASP A 581 12.79 -16.60 -22.25
CA ASP A 581 12.12 -17.56 -23.14
C ASP A 581 11.36 -16.88 -24.30
N GLY A 582 12.10 -16.13 -25.12
CA GLY A 582 11.58 -15.41 -26.30
C GLY A 582 10.92 -14.05 -26.00
N ARG A 583 10.74 -13.67 -24.74
CA ARG A 583 10.26 -12.32 -24.37
C ARG A 583 11.35 -11.26 -24.59
N PRO A 584 10.97 -10.01 -24.92
CA PRO A 584 11.94 -8.95 -25.19
C PRO A 584 12.75 -8.57 -23.94
N VAL A 585 14.06 -8.38 -24.14
CA VAL A 585 15.01 -7.97 -23.11
C VAL A 585 15.72 -6.69 -23.57
N CYS A 586 15.43 -5.59 -22.88
CA CYS A 586 16.04 -4.28 -23.11
C CYS A 586 17.25 -4.08 -22.19
N ILE A 587 18.44 -4.13 -22.77
CA ILE A 587 19.72 -4.02 -22.09
C ILE A 587 20.24 -2.59 -22.25
N ARG A 588 20.44 -1.91 -21.11
CA ARG A 588 21.08 -0.59 -21.09
C ARG A 588 22.59 -0.75 -21.05
N LEU A 589 23.26 -0.13 -22.02
CA LEU A 589 24.72 -0.05 -22.05
C LEU A 589 25.26 0.71 -20.83
N PHE A 590 26.57 0.57 -20.60
CA PHE A 590 27.25 1.12 -19.44
C PHE A 590 26.99 2.62 -19.24
N ASP A 591 26.49 2.98 -18.06
CA ASP A 591 26.02 4.30 -17.69
C ASP A 591 26.86 5.06 -16.63
N PRO A 592 27.44 4.45 -15.58
CA PRO A 592 27.99 5.17 -14.44
C PRO A 592 29.39 5.70 -14.77
N PRO A 593 29.84 6.75 -14.05
CA PRO A 593 31.20 7.21 -14.15
C PRO A 593 32.17 6.19 -13.52
N LEU A 594 33.41 6.15 -14.05
CA LEU A 594 34.40 5.15 -13.64
C LEU A 594 34.79 5.22 -12.15
N HIS A 595 34.66 6.39 -11.52
CA HIS A 595 35.02 6.54 -10.10
C HIS A 595 34.08 5.80 -9.15
N GLU A 596 32.87 5.42 -9.57
CA GLU A 596 31.95 4.62 -8.74
C GLU A 596 32.47 3.19 -8.47
N PHE A 597 33.41 2.68 -9.28
CA PHE A 597 34.03 1.37 -9.06
C PHE A 597 35.29 1.43 -8.17
N LEU A 598 35.69 2.64 -7.76
CA LEU A 598 36.92 2.89 -7.02
C LEU A 598 36.64 3.02 -5.53
N PRO A 599 37.52 2.46 -4.67
CA PRO A 599 37.36 2.56 -3.23
C PRO A 599 37.59 4.01 -2.76
N THR A 600 36.80 4.41 -1.77
CA THR A 600 36.88 5.77 -1.18
C THR A 600 37.74 5.83 0.07
N ASP A 601 38.04 4.68 0.69
CA ASP A 601 38.76 4.60 1.95
C ASP A 601 40.23 4.17 1.77
N ARG A 602 41.04 4.46 2.80
CA ARG A 602 42.49 4.22 2.72
C ARG A 602 42.86 2.73 2.70
N ALA A 603 42.01 1.87 3.28
CA ALA A 603 42.23 0.44 3.26
C ALA A 603 41.95 -0.11 1.86
N GLY A 604 40.79 0.20 1.26
CA GLY A 604 40.46 -0.20 -0.10
C GLY A 604 41.45 0.32 -1.14
N LEU A 605 41.98 1.54 -0.98
CA LEU A 605 43.05 2.05 -1.86
C LEU A 605 44.35 1.23 -1.78
N ARG A 606 44.68 0.67 -0.60
CA ARG A 606 45.84 -0.23 -0.43
C ARG A 606 45.58 -1.58 -1.06
N ASP A 607 44.42 -2.16 -0.81
CA ASP A 607 44.03 -3.45 -1.37
C ASP A 607 44.02 -3.38 -2.90
N LEU A 608 43.54 -2.26 -3.47
CA LEU A 608 43.56 -1.99 -4.90
C LEU A 608 44.99 -1.88 -5.45
N ALA A 609 45.88 -1.21 -4.72
CA ALA A 609 47.28 -1.08 -5.10
C ALA A 609 48.00 -2.43 -5.10
N GLU A 610 47.72 -3.29 -4.12
CA GLU A 610 48.23 -4.66 -4.06
C GLU A 610 47.68 -5.52 -5.20
N ALA A 611 46.37 -5.48 -5.45
CA ALA A 611 45.71 -6.25 -6.50
C ALA A 611 46.22 -5.90 -7.91
N LEU A 612 46.42 -4.61 -8.20
CA LEU A 612 46.91 -4.13 -9.49
C LEU A 612 48.45 -4.14 -9.60
N ASN A 613 49.16 -4.53 -8.52
CA ASN A 613 50.61 -4.44 -8.44
C ASN A 613 51.15 -3.03 -8.76
N LEU A 614 50.46 -2.00 -8.24
CA LEU A 614 50.80 -0.58 -8.39
C LEU A 614 51.19 0.05 -7.05
N SER A 615 51.85 1.20 -7.10
CA SER A 615 52.13 1.94 -5.87
C SER A 615 50.86 2.64 -5.35
N LEU A 616 50.67 2.66 -4.02
CA LEU A 616 49.53 3.35 -3.38
C LEU A 616 49.40 4.82 -3.82
N SER A 617 50.52 5.52 -4.04
CA SER A 617 50.50 6.91 -4.50
C SER A 617 50.00 7.05 -5.95
N THR A 618 50.34 6.09 -6.83
CA THR A 618 49.79 6.04 -8.20
C THR A 618 48.29 5.83 -8.16
N VAL A 619 47.81 4.87 -7.35
CA VAL A 619 46.38 4.57 -7.20
C VAL A 619 45.63 5.77 -6.64
N THR A 620 46.11 6.35 -5.55
CA THR A 620 45.48 7.52 -4.92
C THR A 620 45.36 8.68 -5.91
N ARG A 621 46.43 9.00 -6.64
CA ARG A 621 46.42 10.08 -7.64
C ARG A 621 45.40 9.82 -8.75
N ARG A 622 45.32 8.59 -9.26
CA ARG A 622 44.37 8.24 -10.33
C ARG A 622 42.92 8.31 -9.87
N VAL A 623 42.64 7.87 -8.64
CA VAL A 623 41.30 7.97 -8.05
C VAL A 623 40.90 9.44 -7.87
N GLU A 624 41.82 10.29 -7.40
CA GLU A 624 41.61 11.74 -7.30
C GLU A 624 41.39 12.39 -8.67
N GLU A 625 42.13 11.97 -9.71
CA GLU A 625 41.96 12.46 -11.10
C GLU A 625 40.60 12.09 -11.71
N LEU A 626 40.07 10.91 -11.37
CA LEU A 626 38.76 10.45 -11.83
C LEU A 626 37.60 10.99 -10.99
N GLY A 627 37.90 11.61 -9.85
CA GLY A 627 36.92 12.25 -8.99
C GLY A 627 36.26 13.42 -9.69
N GLU A 628 34.92 13.44 -9.71
CA GLU A 628 34.14 14.51 -10.31
C GLU A 628 33.39 15.31 -9.24
N TYR A 629 33.23 16.62 -9.46
CA TYR A 629 32.45 17.48 -8.57
C TYR A 629 30.94 17.15 -8.61
N ASN A 630 30.41 16.79 -9.77
CA ASN A 630 29.01 16.42 -9.97
C ASN A 630 28.92 15.15 -10.83
N PRO A 631 29.14 13.97 -10.25
CA PRO A 631 29.16 12.68 -10.96
C PRO A 631 27.94 12.44 -11.86
N MET A 632 26.76 12.87 -11.41
CA MET A 632 25.50 12.72 -12.13
C MET A 632 25.46 13.41 -13.50
N LEU A 633 26.27 14.45 -13.69
CA LEU A 633 26.34 15.22 -14.95
C LEU A 633 27.67 15.04 -15.68
N GLY A 634 28.54 14.16 -15.20
CA GLY A 634 29.93 14.04 -15.63
C GLY A 634 30.17 13.08 -16.78
N MET A 635 31.32 12.40 -16.72
CA MET A 635 31.86 11.56 -17.79
C MET A 635 31.31 10.13 -17.72
N ARG A 636 30.05 10.00 -18.15
CA ARG A 636 29.25 8.78 -17.99
C ARG A 636 28.37 8.49 -19.22
N GLY A 637 27.71 7.35 -19.27
CA GLY A 637 26.79 6.95 -20.34
C GLY A 637 27.40 7.03 -21.73
N VAL A 638 26.63 7.54 -22.71
CA VAL A 638 27.08 7.68 -24.10
C VAL A 638 28.41 8.44 -24.25
N ARG A 639 28.71 9.38 -23.34
CA ARG A 639 29.94 10.19 -23.39
C ARG A 639 31.16 9.32 -23.12
N LEU A 640 31.07 8.49 -22.08
CA LEU A 640 32.10 7.51 -21.75
C LEU A 640 32.28 6.52 -22.90
N GLY A 641 31.18 6.00 -23.43
CA GLY A 641 31.21 5.08 -24.56
C GLY A 641 31.76 5.67 -25.86
N ILE A 642 31.74 7.00 -26.05
CA ILE A 642 32.39 7.66 -27.20
C ILE A 642 33.91 7.81 -26.97
N THR A 643 34.33 8.10 -25.74
CA THR A 643 35.76 8.33 -25.44
C THR A 643 36.55 7.06 -25.16
N VAL A 644 35.88 6.03 -24.64
CA VAL A 644 36.42 4.71 -24.32
C VAL A 644 35.53 3.67 -25.00
N PRO A 645 35.52 3.63 -26.34
CA PRO A 645 34.58 2.81 -27.10
C PRO A 645 34.77 1.31 -26.93
N GLU A 646 35.94 0.88 -26.45
CA GLU A 646 36.27 -0.53 -26.24
C GLU A 646 35.30 -1.19 -25.25
N ILE A 647 34.79 -0.43 -24.27
CA ILE A 647 33.78 -0.90 -23.32
C ILE A 647 32.48 -1.24 -24.06
N LEU A 648 32.01 -0.34 -24.93
CA LEU A 648 30.78 -0.57 -25.72
C LEU A 648 30.96 -1.72 -26.70
N ASP A 649 32.12 -1.81 -27.35
CA ASP A 649 32.41 -2.87 -28.31
C ASP A 649 32.39 -4.25 -27.62
N MET A 650 32.95 -4.34 -26.40
CA MET A 650 32.90 -5.54 -25.56
C MET A 650 31.46 -5.88 -25.15
N GLN A 651 30.68 -4.92 -24.65
CA GLN A 651 29.30 -5.16 -24.23
C GLN A 651 28.40 -5.59 -25.40
N ALA A 652 28.51 -4.92 -26.55
CA ALA A 652 27.76 -5.30 -27.75
C ALA A 652 28.12 -6.72 -28.20
N ARG A 653 29.41 -7.08 -28.17
CA ARG A 653 29.83 -8.45 -28.48
C ARG A 653 29.25 -9.46 -27.49
N ALA A 654 29.31 -9.18 -26.18
CA ALA A 654 28.76 -10.06 -25.15
C ALA A 654 27.26 -10.34 -25.39
N ILE A 655 26.49 -9.29 -25.69
CA ILE A 655 25.05 -9.40 -25.99
C ILE A 655 24.82 -10.26 -27.22
N PHE A 656 25.48 -9.98 -28.34
CA PHE A 656 25.26 -10.71 -29.59
C PHE A 656 25.71 -12.17 -29.52
N GLU A 657 26.84 -12.46 -28.87
CA GLU A 657 27.25 -13.83 -28.64
C GLU A 657 26.27 -14.56 -27.73
N ALA A 658 25.78 -13.92 -26.67
CA ALA A 658 24.80 -14.50 -25.77
C ALA A 658 23.46 -14.77 -26.47
N MET A 659 23.00 -13.89 -27.35
CA MET A 659 21.78 -14.14 -28.16
C MET A 659 21.91 -15.41 -29.00
N LEU A 660 23.07 -15.61 -29.63
CA LEU A 660 23.33 -16.80 -30.45
C LEU A 660 23.49 -18.07 -29.60
N ASP A 661 24.16 -17.95 -28.46
CA ASP A 661 24.40 -19.07 -27.54
C ASP A 661 23.07 -19.51 -26.87
N ALA A 662 22.24 -18.57 -26.42
CA ALA A 662 20.93 -18.84 -25.83
C ALA A 662 19.89 -19.33 -26.85
N ALA A 663 19.92 -18.84 -28.10
CA ALA A 663 19.02 -19.31 -29.13
C ALA A 663 19.24 -20.80 -29.47
N GLY A 664 20.48 -21.31 -29.38
CA GLY A 664 20.78 -22.70 -29.74
C GLY A 664 20.25 -23.04 -31.14
N ASP A 665 19.51 -24.16 -31.28
CA ASP A 665 18.73 -24.50 -32.50
C ASP A 665 17.24 -24.08 -32.40
N GLY A 666 16.87 -23.35 -31.34
CA GLY A 666 15.52 -22.90 -31.03
C GLY A 666 15.12 -21.58 -31.70
N GLU A 667 14.14 -20.89 -31.11
CA GLU A 667 13.65 -19.62 -31.63
C GLU A 667 14.71 -18.51 -31.54
N PRO A 668 14.74 -17.57 -32.50
CA PRO A 668 15.68 -16.46 -32.47
C PRO A 668 15.41 -15.55 -31.26
N VAL A 669 16.46 -15.29 -30.47
CA VAL A 669 16.44 -14.25 -29.44
C VAL A 669 16.67 -12.90 -30.10
N VAL A 670 15.79 -11.93 -29.85
CA VAL A 670 15.94 -10.54 -30.31
C VAL A 670 16.13 -9.62 -29.09
N SER A 671 17.33 -9.06 -28.96
CA SER A 671 17.65 -8.12 -27.88
C SER A 671 17.37 -6.67 -28.29
N GLU A 672 16.89 -5.89 -27.33
CA GLU A 672 16.81 -4.44 -27.41
C GLU A 672 18.05 -3.84 -26.74
N ILE A 673 18.84 -3.02 -27.45
CA ILE A 673 20.06 -2.38 -26.93
C ILE A 673 19.79 -0.89 -26.76
N MET A 674 19.98 -0.38 -25.54
CA MET A 674 19.63 1.00 -25.17
C MET A 674 20.87 1.82 -24.81
N ILE A 675 21.02 2.97 -25.46
CA ILE A 675 22.10 3.92 -25.19
C ILE A 675 21.65 4.92 -24.11
N PRO A 676 22.35 5.02 -22.95
CA PRO A 676 22.02 5.97 -21.89
C PRO A 676 22.57 7.38 -22.14
N LEU A 677 21.99 8.36 -21.45
CA LEU A 677 22.40 9.76 -21.32
C LEU A 677 22.60 10.52 -22.64
N VAL A 678 21.83 10.14 -23.66
CA VAL A 678 21.88 10.77 -24.98
C VAL A 678 21.41 12.22 -24.89
N SER A 679 22.09 13.10 -25.61
CA SER A 679 21.74 14.52 -25.73
C SER A 679 21.70 15.01 -27.18
N ALA A 680 22.37 14.33 -28.11
CA ALA A 680 22.49 14.72 -29.50
C ALA A 680 22.42 13.54 -30.47
N LYS A 681 21.79 13.75 -31.64
CA LYS A 681 21.71 12.78 -32.74
C LYS A 681 23.07 12.16 -33.10
N ARG A 682 24.13 12.98 -33.16
CA ARG A 682 25.46 12.53 -33.54
C ARG A 682 26.05 11.50 -32.59
N GLU A 683 25.70 11.56 -31.30
CA GLU A 683 26.14 10.58 -30.31
C GLU A 683 25.57 9.19 -30.66
N VAL A 684 24.27 9.14 -31.01
CA VAL A 684 23.58 7.92 -31.44
C VAL A 684 24.17 7.37 -32.73
N GLU A 685 24.44 8.20 -33.73
CA GLU A 685 25.05 7.76 -35.00
C GLU A 685 26.42 7.09 -34.78
N LEU A 686 27.27 7.68 -33.93
CA LEU A 686 28.59 7.17 -33.64
C LEU A 686 28.53 5.80 -32.94
N VAL A 687 27.68 5.68 -31.92
CA VAL A 687 27.51 4.42 -31.19
C VAL A 687 26.84 3.36 -32.06
N LYS A 688 25.79 3.72 -32.82
CA LYS A 688 25.14 2.79 -33.75
C LYS A 688 26.13 2.21 -34.75
N THR A 689 26.95 3.06 -35.38
CA THR A 689 27.94 2.61 -36.37
C THR A 689 28.89 1.58 -35.79
N ARG A 690 29.27 1.73 -34.51
CA ARG A 690 30.13 0.76 -33.81
C ARG A 690 29.39 -0.54 -33.51
N ILE A 691 28.19 -0.47 -32.94
CA ILE A 691 27.36 -1.65 -32.65
C ILE A 691 27.10 -2.45 -33.92
N ASP A 692 26.76 -1.78 -35.03
CA ASP A 692 26.54 -2.41 -36.34
C ASP A 692 27.81 -3.14 -36.84
N ALA A 693 29.00 -2.55 -36.62
CA ALA A 693 30.27 -3.16 -37.00
C ALA A 693 30.58 -4.40 -36.16
N VAL A 694 30.32 -4.35 -34.84
CA VAL A 694 30.48 -5.51 -33.95
C VAL A 694 29.48 -6.61 -34.31
N ALA A 695 28.23 -6.27 -34.61
CA ALA A 695 27.21 -7.22 -35.06
C ALA A 695 27.66 -7.94 -36.34
N ALA A 696 28.16 -7.20 -37.34
CA ALA A 696 28.67 -7.79 -38.57
C ALA A 696 29.87 -8.73 -38.34
N ALA A 697 30.77 -8.37 -37.41
CA ALA A 697 31.89 -9.24 -37.03
C ALA A 697 31.40 -10.54 -36.38
N VAL A 698 30.50 -10.45 -35.38
CA VAL A 698 29.96 -11.63 -34.70
C VAL A 698 29.19 -12.55 -35.65
N ARG A 699 28.37 -11.98 -36.57
CA ARG A 699 27.67 -12.77 -37.61
C ARG A 699 28.65 -13.56 -38.48
N THR A 700 29.75 -12.91 -38.89
CA THR A 700 30.78 -13.53 -39.73
C THR A 700 31.53 -14.64 -38.98
N GLU A 701 31.92 -14.38 -37.73
CA GLU A 701 32.69 -15.31 -36.90
C GLU A 701 31.87 -16.54 -36.46
N ARG A 702 30.61 -16.34 -36.07
CA ARG A 702 29.72 -17.41 -35.61
C ARG A 702 28.97 -18.10 -36.77
N GLY A 703 28.99 -17.53 -37.98
CA GLY A 703 28.35 -18.09 -39.17
C GLY A 703 26.81 -18.14 -39.08
N ARG A 704 26.21 -17.30 -38.23
CA ARG A 704 24.76 -17.23 -37.99
C ARG A 704 24.30 -15.78 -38.04
N ASP A 705 23.13 -15.56 -38.64
CA ASP A 705 22.50 -14.25 -38.67
C ASP A 705 21.59 -14.05 -37.45
N PHE A 706 21.36 -12.80 -37.07
CA PHE A 706 20.49 -12.41 -35.95
C PHE A 706 20.03 -10.96 -36.09
N GLU A 707 18.87 -10.64 -35.51
CA GLU A 707 18.32 -9.29 -35.47
C GLU A 707 18.38 -8.70 -34.05
N TYR A 708 18.58 -7.39 -33.95
CA TYR A 708 18.52 -6.64 -32.70
C TYR A 708 17.88 -5.28 -32.98
N ARG A 709 17.34 -4.67 -31.93
CA ARG A 709 16.75 -3.34 -32.00
C ARG A 709 17.63 -2.35 -31.25
N LEU A 710 17.92 -1.20 -31.84
CA LEU A 710 18.66 -0.14 -31.16
C LEU A 710 17.71 0.99 -30.72
N GLY A 711 17.85 1.43 -29.48
CA GLY A 711 17.10 2.56 -28.94
C GLY A 711 17.94 3.43 -28.01
N VAL A 712 17.28 4.43 -27.43
CA VAL A 712 17.94 5.37 -26.51
C VAL A 712 17.09 5.56 -25.26
N MET A 713 17.79 5.90 -24.17
CA MET A 713 17.14 6.43 -23.00
C MET A 713 16.93 7.94 -23.18
N VAL A 714 15.67 8.38 -23.19
CA VAL A 714 15.28 9.80 -23.25
C VAL A 714 15.21 10.33 -21.82
N GLU A 715 16.37 10.73 -21.31
CA GLU A 715 16.53 11.15 -19.91
C GLU A 715 17.25 12.50 -19.74
N THR A 716 17.67 13.12 -20.85
CA THR A 716 18.11 14.52 -20.85
C THR A 716 17.01 15.41 -21.43
N PRO A 717 16.80 16.63 -20.90
CA PRO A 717 15.84 17.57 -21.48
C PRO A 717 16.10 17.84 -22.96
N ARG A 718 17.39 17.87 -23.36
CA ARG A 718 17.76 18.06 -24.77
C ARG A 718 17.34 16.89 -25.66
N ALA A 719 17.40 15.65 -25.18
CA ALA A 719 16.93 14.50 -25.93
C ALA A 719 15.42 14.57 -26.18
N ALA A 720 14.62 14.93 -25.15
CA ALA A 720 13.18 15.14 -25.32
C ALA A 720 12.90 16.28 -26.33
N LEU A 721 13.61 17.41 -26.21
CA LEU A 721 13.48 18.54 -27.13
C LEU A 721 13.94 18.22 -28.56
N ARG A 722 14.87 17.29 -28.79
CA ARG A 722 15.37 16.92 -30.12
C ARG A 722 15.03 15.47 -30.50
N ALA A 723 13.96 14.94 -29.92
CA ALA A 723 13.53 13.56 -30.11
C ALA A 723 13.29 13.20 -31.59
N GLU A 724 12.77 14.13 -32.39
CA GLU A 724 12.57 13.95 -33.84
C GLU A 724 13.88 13.63 -34.59
N ASP A 725 14.98 14.33 -34.25
CA ASP A 725 16.29 14.08 -34.86
C ASP A 725 16.84 12.70 -34.47
N ILE A 726 16.63 12.33 -33.21
CA ILE A 726 17.18 11.11 -32.60
C ILE A 726 16.43 9.87 -33.11
N ALA A 727 15.10 9.95 -33.25
CA ALA A 727 14.23 8.86 -33.67
C ALA A 727 14.54 8.30 -35.06
N GLN A 728 15.21 9.08 -35.92
CA GLN A 728 15.66 8.62 -37.24
C GLN A 728 16.58 7.39 -37.16
N HIS A 729 17.34 7.25 -36.07
CA HIS A 729 18.32 6.17 -35.87
C HIS A 729 17.92 5.16 -34.79
N CYS A 730 16.72 5.27 -34.23
CA CYS A 730 16.27 4.48 -33.09
C CYS A 730 14.95 3.77 -33.41
N GLU A 731 14.77 2.56 -32.89
CA GLU A 731 13.54 1.77 -33.00
C GLU A 731 12.63 1.89 -31.78
N PHE A 732 13.18 2.36 -30.66
CA PHE A 732 12.42 2.62 -29.44
C PHE A 732 13.05 3.76 -28.62
N PHE A 733 12.21 4.41 -27.82
CA PHE A 733 12.59 5.33 -26.75
C PHE A 733 12.13 4.79 -25.40
N SER A 734 13.03 4.77 -24.44
CA SER A 734 12.68 4.56 -23.04
C SER A 734 12.93 5.83 -22.24
N PHE A 735 11.92 6.39 -21.62
CA PHE A 735 12.06 7.61 -20.82
C PHE A 735 12.60 7.25 -19.43
N GLY A 736 13.84 7.66 -19.17
CA GLY A 736 14.48 7.59 -17.86
C GLY A 736 14.01 8.75 -16.98
N THR A 737 12.82 8.60 -16.41
CA THR A 737 12.15 9.70 -15.67
C THR A 737 12.92 10.18 -14.45
N ASN A 738 13.71 9.33 -13.80
CA ASN A 738 14.50 9.72 -12.63
C ASN A 738 15.53 10.81 -12.99
N ASP A 739 16.38 10.55 -13.99
CA ASP A 739 17.39 11.50 -14.46
C ASP A 739 16.74 12.71 -15.16
N LEU A 740 15.64 12.49 -15.87
CA LEU A 740 14.90 13.59 -16.50
C LEU A 740 14.31 14.55 -15.47
N THR A 741 13.70 14.05 -14.39
CA THR A 741 13.22 14.88 -13.27
C THR A 741 14.37 15.66 -12.65
N GLN A 742 15.49 15.00 -12.36
CA GLN A 742 16.69 15.61 -11.80
C GLN A 742 17.20 16.77 -12.67
N MET A 743 17.30 16.58 -13.99
CA MET A 743 17.77 17.63 -14.89
C MET A 743 16.74 18.73 -15.17
N THR A 744 15.44 18.40 -15.13
CA THR A 744 14.36 19.37 -15.36
C THR A 744 14.23 20.34 -14.19
N TYR A 745 14.29 19.83 -12.97
CA TYR A 745 14.25 20.66 -11.76
C TYR A 745 15.62 21.22 -11.37
N GLY A 746 16.71 20.64 -11.86
CA GLY A 746 18.07 20.98 -11.40
C GLY A 746 18.35 20.47 -9.98
N LEU A 747 17.86 19.27 -9.66
CA LEU A 747 17.94 18.67 -8.32
C LEU A 747 18.77 17.39 -8.36
N SER A 748 19.77 17.30 -7.48
CA SER A 748 20.39 16.02 -7.15
C SER A 748 19.42 15.20 -6.31
N ARG A 749 19.09 13.99 -6.77
CA ARG A 749 18.21 13.05 -6.05
C ARG A 749 18.71 12.79 -4.64
N ASP A 750 20.02 12.58 -4.49
CA ASP A 750 20.65 12.24 -3.22
C ASP A 750 20.64 13.41 -2.22
N ASP A 751 20.58 14.65 -2.71
CA ASP A 751 20.56 15.86 -1.88
C ASP A 751 19.15 16.41 -1.65
N ALA A 752 18.19 16.10 -2.52
CA ALA A 752 16.82 16.63 -2.49
C ALA A 752 16.10 16.34 -1.16
N GLY A 753 16.38 15.17 -0.57
CA GLY A 753 15.80 14.77 0.72
C GLY A 753 16.06 15.75 1.87
N ARG A 754 17.08 16.61 1.78
CA ARG A 754 17.42 17.60 2.82
C ARG A 754 16.41 18.75 2.93
N PHE A 755 15.67 19.05 1.87
CA PHE A 755 14.75 20.20 1.84
C PHE A 755 13.35 19.88 1.29
N MET A 756 13.15 18.70 0.67
CA MET A 756 11.90 18.35 0.00
C MET A 756 10.68 18.36 0.95
N SER A 757 10.85 17.83 2.16
CA SER A 757 9.76 17.79 3.15
C SER A 757 9.22 19.20 3.51
N PRO A 758 10.07 20.19 3.85
CA PRO A 758 9.64 21.58 3.97
C PRO A 758 8.96 22.18 2.73
N TYR A 759 9.36 21.80 1.52
CA TYR A 759 8.77 22.30 0.26
C TYR A 759 7.33 21.80 0.09
N VAL A 760 7.11 20.51 0.32
CA VAL A 760 5.77 19.90 0.26
C VAL A 760 4.87 20.48 1.37
N GLN A 761 5.39 20.63 2.59
CA GLN A 761 4.64 21.23 3.71
C GLN A 761 4.21 22.68 3.45
N GLN A 762 5.01 23.44 2.70
CA GLN A 762 4.69 24.81 2.30
C GLN A 762 3.82 24.88 1.03
N GLY A 763 3.50 23.73 0.42
CA GLY A 763 2.73 23.67 -0.82
C GLY A 763 3.48 24.20 -2.04
N VAL A 764 4.83 24.24 -2.02
CA VAL A 764 5.64 24.59 -3.20
C VAL A 764 5.45 23.52 -4.28
N PHE A 765 5.47 22.25 -3.86
CA PHE A 765 5.08 21.10 -4.66
C PHE A 765 3.96 20.35 -3.94
N PRO A 766 3.00 19.75 -4.68
CA PRO A 766 1.97 18.93 -4.06
C PRO A 766 2.55 17.64 -3.46
N GLU A 767 3.59 17.08 -4.07
CA GLU A 767 4.26 15.83 -3.67
C GLU A 767 5.73 15.85 -4.14
N ASP A 768 6.56 14.94 -3.64
CA ASP A 768 7.93 14.75 -4.13
C ASP A 768 7.92 14.30 -5.62
N PRO A 769 8.57 15.05 -6.54
CA PRO A 769 8.57 14.76 -7.98
C PRO A 769 9.38 13.51 -8.38
N PHE A 770 10.14 12.91 -7.45
CA PHE A 770 10.77 11.60 -7.65
C PHE A 770 9.86 10.43 -7.26
N HIS A 771 8.77 10.70 -6.53
CA HIS A 771 7.77 9.71 -6.13
C HIS A 771 6.58 9.71 -7.10
N THR A 772 6.07 10.90 -7.39
CA THR A 772 4.96 11.11 -8.32
C THR A 772 5.47 11.89 -9.51
N LEU A 773 5.18 11.41 -10.72
CA LEU A 773 5.58 12.10 -11.93
C LEU A 773 4.98 13.51 -11.96
N ASP A 774 5.85 14.52 -12.02
CA ASP A 774 5.46 15.89 -12.33
C ASP A 774 4.89 15.94 -13.76
N GLN A 775 3.56 16.07 -13.88
CA GLN A 775 2.90 16.08 -15.18
C GLN A 775 3.04 17.43 -15.90
N GLU A 776 3.29 18.52 -15.18
CA GLU A 776 3.31 19.88 -15.74
C GLU A 776 4.67 20.26 -16.32
N GLY A 777 5.77 19.84 -15.69
CA GLY A 777 7.13 20.07 -16.19
C GLY A 777 7.72 18.85 -16.88
N VAL A 778 8.02 17.80 -16.11
CA VAL A 778 8.65 16.57 -16.63
C VAL A 778 7.73 15.87 -17.63
N GLY A 779 6.43 15.82 -17.34
CA GLY A 779 5.39 15.26 -18.20
C GLY A 779 5.30 15.99 -19.55
N GLU A 780 5.49 17.32 -19.57
CA GLU A 780 5.54 18.08 -20.83
C GLU A 780 6.72 17.61 -21.71
N LEU A 781 7.89 17.33 -21.12
CA LEU A 781 9.02 16.78 -21.85
C LEU A 781 8.76 15.35 -22.35
N LEU A 782 8.10 14.50 -21.56
CA LEU A 782 7.69 13.16 -21.99
C LEU A 782 6.77 13.24 -23.21
N LYS A 783 5.72 14.06 -23.10
CA LYS A 783 4.74 14.27 -24.17
C LYS A 783 5.42 14.78 -25.44
N LEU A 784 6.26 15.81 -25.31
CA LEU A 784 6.97 16.40 -26.44
C LEU A 784 7.92 15.39 -27.10
N GLY A 785 8.66 14.62 -26.29
CA GLY A 785 9.56 13.58 -26.77
C GLY A 785 8.82 12.47 -27.51
N ALA A 786 7.68 12.02 -26.97
CA ALA A 786 6.81 11.00 -27.57
C ALA A 786 6.24 11.47 -28.92
N GLU A 787 5.63 12.66 -28.94
CA GLU A 787 5.06 13.25 -30.16
C GLU A 787 6.11 13.44 -31.25
N ARG A 788 7.26 14.04 -30.91
CA ARG A 788 8.36 14.28 -31.86
C ARG A 788 9.02 13.00 -32.33
N GLY A 789 9.17 12.01 -31.44
CA GLY A 789 9.68 10.69 -31.80
C GLY A 789 8.79 10.01 -32.84
N ARG A 790 7.47 9.96 -32.58
CA ARG A 790 6.51 9.36 -33.50
C ARG A 790 6.27 10.16 -34.78
N LEU A 791 6.48 11.48 -34.74
CA LEU A 791 6.47 12.32 -35.95
C LEU A 791 7.55 11.88 -36.94
N ALA A 792 8.76 11.58 -36.45
CA ALA A 792 9.86 11.07 -37.27
C ALA A 792 9.70 9.60 -37.65
N ARG A 793 9.17 8.77 -36.74
CA ARG A 793 9.00 7.33 -36.92
C ARG A 793 7.66 6.86 -36.31
N PRO A 794 6.59 6.69 -37.11
CA PRO A 794 5.26 6.35 -36.60
C PRO A 794 5.16 5.04 -35.81
N ASP A 795 6.01 4.06 -36.11
CA ASP A 795 6.12 2.74 -35.46
C ASP A 795 7.12 2.71 -34.30
N LEU A 796 7.63 3.87 -33.86
CA LEU A 796 8.56 3.98 -32.75
C LEU A 796 7.90 3.49 -31.45
N THR A 797 8.51 2.47 -30.83
CA THR A 797 8.07 2.00 -29.51
C THR A 797 8.45 3.01 -28.44
N LEU A 798 7.51 3.40 -27.61
CA LEU A 798 7.69 4.36 -26.53
C LEU A 798 7.43 3.68 -25.18
N SER A 799 8.34 3.87 -24.23
CA SER A 799 8.17 3.31 -22.89
C SER A 799 8.67 4.24 -21.80
N VAL A 800 8.23 4.01 -20.56
CA VAL A 800 8.79 4.66 -19.37
C VAL A 800 9.42 3.61 -18.49
N CYS A 801 10.64 3.87 -18.02
CA CYS A 801 11.32 3.07 -17.01
C CYS A 801 11.66 3.92 -15.77
N GLY A 802 11.80 3.25 -14.63
CA GLY A 802 12.10 3.89 -13.34
C GLY A 802 10.99 3.69 -12.32
N GLU A 803 11.00 4.51 -11.26
CA GLU A 803 10.07 4.36 -10.15
C GLU A 803 8.65 4.80 -10.51
N HIS A 804 8.52 5.79 -11.39
CA HIS A 804 7.22 6.25 -11.89
C HIS A 804 6.47 5.15 -12.66
N GLY A 805 7.18 4.21 -13.31
CA GLY A 805 6.57 3.14 -14.12
C GLY A 805 5.64 2.21 -13.35
N GLY A 806 5.67 2.21 -12.02
CA GLY A 806 4.78 1.41 -11.17
C GLY A 806 3.73 2.21 -10.41
N SER A 807 3.53 3.50 -10.69
CA SER A 807 2.52 4.36 -10.03
C SER A 807 1.26 4.43 -10.90
N PRO A 808 0.05 4.22 -10.34
CA PRO A 808 -1.20 4.32 -11.08
C PRO A 808 -1.37 5.67 -11.81
N GLU A 809 -1.01 6.77 -11.15
CA GLU A 809 -1.12 8.13 -11.69
C GLU A 809 -0.18 8.34 -12.87
N SER A 810 1.05 7.82 -12.76
CA SER A 810 2.05 7.87 -13.83
C SER A 810 1.65 6.97 -15.00
N ILE A 811 1.09 5.79 -14.76
CA ILE A 811 0.57 4.89 -15.80
C ILE A 811 -0.59 5.54 -16.55
N ALA A 812 -1.50 6.22 -15.85
CA ALA A 812 -2.58 6.99 -16.48
C ALA A 812 -2.01 8.03 -17.44
N PHE A 813 -1.03 8.82 -17.00
CA PHE A 813 -0.36 9.79 -17.86
C PHE A 813 0.37 9.14 -19.06
N CYS A 814 1.06 8.01 -18.84
CA CYS A 814 1.72 7.27 -19.91
C CYS A 814 0.73 6.81 -20.99
N ARG A 815 -0.48 6.35 -20.59
CA ARG A 815 -1.55 5.98 -21.51
C ARG A 815 -2.06 7.17 -22.30
N THR A 816 -2.24 8.35 -21.69
CA THR A 816 -2.75 9.54 -22.40
C THR A 816 -1.80 10.05 -23.49
N ILE A 817 -0.49 9.94 -23.27
CA ILE A 817 0.53 10.32 -24.28
C ILE A 817 0.87 9.17 -25.24
N GLY A 818 0.20 8.02 -25.09
CA GLY A 818 0.29 6.88 -26.00
C GLY A 818 1.54 6.02 -25.85
N MET A 819 2.13 5.89 -24.66
CA MET A 819 3.22 4.94 -24.41
C MET A 819 2.77 3.49 -24.67
N ASP A 820 3.65 2.66 -25.23
CA ASP A 820 3.37 1.26 -25.56
C ASP A 820 3.49 0.34 -24.32
N TYR A 821 4.44 0.63 -23.42
CA TYR A 821 4.56 -0.09 -22.16
C TYR A 821 5.20 0.75 -21.04
N VAL A 822 4.97 0.33 -19.80
CA VAL A 822 5.69 0.80 -18.61
C VAL A 822 6.60 -0.29 -18.07
N SER A 823 7.69 0.11 -17.40
CA SER A 823 8.65 -0.82 -16.80
C SER A 823 8.99 -0.43 -15.37
N CYS A 824 8.71 -1.33 -14.42
CA CYS A 824 8.87 -1.13 -12.98
C CYS A 824 9.64 -2.28 -12.33
N SER A 825 10.01 -2.18 -11.05
CA SER A 825 10.64 -3.32 -10.35
C SER A 825 9.73 -4.56 -10.35
N PRO A 826 10.27 -5.79 -10.24
CA PRO A 826 9.50 -7.03 -10.36
C PRO A 826 8.28 -7.07 -9.42
N PHE A 827 8.47 -6.69 -8.16
CA PHE A 827 7.38 -6.65 -7.16
C PHE A 827 6.31 -5.59 -7.44
N ARG A 828 6.57 -4.61 -8.31
CA ARG A 828 5.56 -3.61 -8.72
C ARG A 828 4.79 -4.02 -9.97
N VAL A 829 5.18 -5.10 -10.65
CA VAL A 829 4.51 -5.59 -11.86
C VAL A 829 3.02 -5.90 -11.60
N PRO A 830 2.61 -6.61 -10.52
CA PRO A 830 1.19 -6.84 -10.26
C PRO A 830 0.40 -5.55 -10.04
N VAL A 831 0.98 -4.59 -9.31
CA VAL A 831 0.38 -3.28 -9.06
C VAL A 831 0.18 -2.52 -10.38
N ALA A 832 1.21 -2.49 -11.23
CA ALA A 832 1.16 -1.83 -12.52
C ALA A 832 0.13 -2.47 -13.47
N ARG A 833 0.05 -3.81 -13.50
CA ARG A 833 -0.95 -4.58 -14.27
C ARG A 833 -2.37 -4.27 -13.82
N LEU A 834 -2.63 -4.29 -12.50
CA LEU A 834 -3.95 -3.97 -11.95
C LEU A 834 -4.33 -2.51 -12.22
N ALA A 835 -3.42 -1.57 -12.00
CA ALA A 835 -3.66 -0.15 -12.27
C ALA A 835 -3.96 0.10 -13.75
N ALA A 836 -3.19 -0.49 -14.66
CA ALA A 836 -3.43 -0.41 -16.10
C ALA A 836 -4.83 -0.93 -16.48
N ALA A 837 -5.24 -2.06 -15.91
CA ALA A 837 -6.56 -2.64 -16.14
C ALA A 837 -7.69 -1.73 -15.65
N GLN A 838 -7.56 -1.19 -14.44
CA GLN A 838 -8.56 -0.30 -13.85
C GLN A 838 -8.74 0.99 -14.65
N LEU A 839 -7.64 1.57 -15.13
CA LEU A 839 -7.66 2.75 -15.99
C LEU A 839 -8.36 2.44 -17.33
N ALA A 840 -8.02 1.32 -17.96
CA ALA A 840 -8.66 0.89 -19.20
C ALA A 840 -10.16 0.55 -19.04
N ILE A 841 -10.57 0.06 -17.86
CA ILE A 841 -11.99 -0.16 -17.53
C ILE A 841 -12.69 1.18 -17.33
N ARG A 842 -12.09 2.13 -16.60
CA ARG A 842 -12.68 3.44 -16.33
C ARG A 842 -12.95 4.22 -17.60
N ASP A 843 -12.00 4.23 -18.54
CA ASP A 843 -12.14 4.89 -19.84
C ASP A 843 -13.26 4.31 -20.73
N LYS A 844 -13.75 3.10 -20.44
CA LYS A 844 -14.88 2.48 -21.16
C LYS A 844 -16.24 2.79 -20.51
N ILE A 845 -16.23 3.24 -19.26
CA ILE A 845 -17.43 3.54 -18.46
C ILE A 845 -17.76 5.05 -18.55
N GLU A 846 -16.73 5.90 -18.58
CA GLU A 846 -16.83 7.33 -18.91
C GLU A 846 -17.09 7.55 -20.40
#